data_AF-A0A5K8A2A5-F1
#
_entry.id   AF-A0A5K8A2A5-F1
#
_cell.length_a   1.000
_cell.length_b   1.000
_cell.length_c   1.000
_cell.angle_alpha   90.00
_cell.angle_beta   90.00
_cell.angle_gamma   90.00
#
_symmetry.space_group_name_H-M   'P 1'
#
loop_
_entity.id
_entity.type
_entity.pdbx_description
1 polymer ?
#
loop_
_entity_poly.entity_id
_entity_poly.type
_entity_poly.pdbx_seq_one_letter_code
_entity_poly.pdbx_strand_id
1 'polypeptide(L)'
;MTDTASLREKLLQAAPTLCYQLSVKAERWTSPVVDTLNNKIPGHGFPKTFNDPVWGVITLYPWETIILDSPLLQRLRGVRQLGMAHHVYPGASHDRLEHSRGVVEASQRMMDALERNAMFRRRFGTDRDEQIPQLSEFDKVATRLAALLHDVGHTSFSHATENIVHDSLAAEFDRAIEIFREQFEGVTKVSPSELIAAIIILSEPMQRIFEHPRFEATDRPATLPLAISARILGSRSFLLAGYLSGIISGPIDADKLDYMARDCHHAGLPLGLDIERLINKLEVVTITPDNANNPELRARAERSGNKRIYEIGISLSGLGAYEQMIIGRVILYDRLYYHHKVRSAEAMVRQLVKLYEEERNKTFTLQELFNDVPDDTTLGILGGLIQTPDKKIDGRCAKLAEAIQIRNIYYRAFAFAPRFIAGLSKLSDEHRKDAVALLWVPVLSQLSTTEGCKIISGKIFEVAQLLKKEIDGLKVEDELYPEHILVDLPLNRVVVRGGDILTRTEDGQVGTPNLFFDPERWSQAYEHQKQCGFVFTPKKFVNLIAVASRIVFFETYGIVMDVNADRASKTSGKIKSHWFLEAAKFGICTTDCAETFKEEIPLLIQIRSSDLDDILPKTWRSGFPELTAELSEMFQEAMPAGFAPRVHKLISEIIGHMALLLDTIEKGGDFVNISSLPERLFQNEVRNLLRAQGCNVQEGTELGGGETDLIIDELLVIENKVLGETDNPFDVGEKFDWQARRYSISVLNKVAIVCAAYRPEKESSILPLNKRFSIRQVGSAENEFAVIRVVVPWGYSVPSKAKPPK
;
A
#
# COMPACT_ATOMS: atom_id res chain seq x y z
N MET A 1 0.24 -37.48 5.92
CA MET A 1 0.70 -36.71 4.73
C MET A 1 -0.54 -36.43 3.90
N THR A 2 -0.82 -35.17 3.58
CA THR A 2 -1.92 -34.81 2.69
C THR A 2 -1.59 -35.33 1.29
N ASP A 3 -2.49 -36.12 0.70
CA ASP A 3 -2.39 -36.49 -0.72
C ASP A 3 -3.11 -35.46 -1.59
N THR A 4 -2.84 -35.49 -2.90
CA THR A 4 -3.39 -34.53 -3.86
C THR A 4 -4.92 -34.53 -3.86
N ALA A 5 -5.54 -35.70 -3.65
CA ALA A 5 -6.98 -35.86 -3.62
C ALA A 5 -7.62 -35.18 -2.41
N SER A 6 -7.05 -35.36 -1.21
CA SER A 6 -7.51 -34.74 0.02
C SER A 6 -7.42 -33.22 -0.02
N LEU A 7 -6.33 -32.66 -0.57
CA LEU A 7 -6.22 -31.21 -0.74
C LEU A 7 -7.28 -30.69 -1.73
N ARG A 8 -7.49 -31.38 -2.85
CA ARG A 8 -8.52 -31.02 -3.81
C ARG A 8 -9.92 -31.03 -3.19
N GLU A 9 -10.24 -32.02 -2.36
CA GLU A 9 -11.52 -32.10 -1.66
C GLU A 9 -11.73 -30.92 -0.71
N LYS A 10 -10.71 -30.56 0.10
CA LYS A 10 -10.76 -29.37 0.96
C LYS A 10 -10.99 -28.09 0.16
N LEU A 11 -10.30 -27.93 -0.97
CA LEU A 11 -10.46 -26.79 -1.86
C LEU A 11 -11.87 -26.74 -2.49
N LEU A 12 -12.42 -27.88 -2.92
CA LEU A 12 -13.78 -27.97 -3.44
C LEU A 12 -14.84 -27.60 -2.40
N GLN A 13 -14.61 -27.93 -1.12
CA GLN A 13 -15.52 -27.56 -0.04
C GLN A 13 -15.45 -26.06 0.29
N ALA A 14 -14.24 -25.48 0.32
CA ALA A 14 -14.05 -24.08 0.70
C ALA A 14 -14.29 -23.09 -0.45
N ALA A 15 -13.96 -23.49 -1.68
CA ALA A 15 -13.97 -22.66 -2.88
C ALA A 15 -14.62 -23.42 -4.07
N PRO A 16 -15.90 -23.83 -3.95
CA PRO A 16 -16.56 -24.69 -4.92
C PRO A 16 -16.67 -24.04 -6.30
N THR A 17 -17.01 -22.75 -6.36
CA THR A 17 -17.22 -22.03 -7.61
C THR A 17 -15.90 -21.80 -8.34
N LEU A 18 -14.87 -21.37 -7.61
CA LEU A 18 -13.51 -21.16 -8.11
C LEU A 18 -12.94 -22.46 -8.68
N CYS A 19 -12.98 -23.54 -7.90
CA CYS A 19 -12.46 -24.84 -8.31
C CYS A 19 -13.23 -25.40 -9.51
N TYR A 20 -14.57 -25.29 -9.51
CA TYR A 20 -15.39 -25.73 -10.64
C TYR A 20 -15.05 -24.97 -11.92
N GLN A 21 -15.01 -23.64 -11.88
CA GLN A 21 -14.70 -22.84 -13.06
C GLN A 21 -13.29 -23.13 -13.61
N LEU A 22 -12.29 -23.24 -12.73
CA LEU A 22 -10.93 -23.58 -13.17
C LEU A 22 -10.82 -25.01 -13.69
N SER A 23 -11.53 -25.98 -13.10
CA SER A 23 -11.56 -27.36 -13.59
C SER A 23 -12.17 -27.47 -14.98
N VAL A 24 -13.27 -26.75 -15.25
CA VAL A 24 -13.90 -26.71 -16.60
C VAL A 24 -12.93 -26.14 -17.65
N LYS A 25 -12.16 -25.10 -17.30
CA LYS A 25 -11.12 -24.57 -18.20
C LYS A 25 -9.99 -25.56 -18.39
N ALA A 26 -9.48 -26.15 -17.30
CA ALA A 26 -8.44 -27.16 -17.33
C ALA A 26 -8.85 -28.33 -18.24
N GLU A 27 -10.06 -28.85 -18.12
CA GLU A 27 -10.61 -29.90 -18.99
C GLU A 27 -10.50 -29.53 -20.47
N ARG A 28 -10.99 -28.35 -20.85
CA ARG A 28 -10.91 -27.88 -22.24
C ARG A 28 -9.46 -27.79 -22.73
N TRP A 29 -8.55 -27.38 -21.87
CA TRP A 29 -7.15 -27.21 -22.23
C TRP A 29 -6.33 -28.50 -22.24
N THR A 30 -6.67 -29.47 -21.39
CA THR A 30 -5.89 -30.71 -21.25
C THR A 30 -6.43 -31.86 -22.09
N SER A 31 -7.73 -31.89 -22.42
CA SER A 31 -8.32 -32.99 -23.20
C SER A 31 -7.63 -33.26 -24.55
N PRO A 32 -7.24 -32.24 -25.37
CA PRO A 32 -6.49 -32.50 -26.59
C PRO A 32 -5.12 -33.17 -26.37
N VAL A 33 -4.49 -32.92 -25.21
CA VAL A 33 -3.22 -33.55 -24.81
C VAL A 33 -3.48 -35.00 -24.45
N VAL A 34 -4.51 -35.28 -23.64
CA VAL A 34 -4.92 -36.64 -23.27
C VAL A 34 -5.29 -37.45 -24.52
N ASP A 35 -6.04 -36.87 -25.45
CA ASP A 35 -6.38 -37.51 -26.74
C ASP A 35 -5.12 -37.81 -27.55
N THR A 36 -4.14 -36.91 -27.56
CA THR A 36 -2.85 -37.14 -28.23
C THR A 36 -2.09 -38.28 -27.58
N LEU A 37 -2.03 -38.30 -26.24
CA LEU A 37 -1.39 -39.35 -25.45
C LEU A 37 -2.06 -40.71 -25.66
N ASN A 38 -3.39 -40.76 -25.84
CA ASN A 38 -4.12 -41.99 -26.14
C ASN A 38 -3.86 -42.50 -27.57
N ASN A 39 -3.90 -41.61 -28.55
CA ASN A 39 -3.94 -41.96 -29.97
C ASN A 39 -2.56 -42.05 -30.64
N LYS A 40 -1.57 -41.34 -30.12
CA LYS A 40 -0.20 -41.35 -30.65
C LYS A 40 0.76 -41.79 -29.56
N ILE A 41 1.80 -42.52 -29.95
CA ILE A 41 2.99 -42.61 -29.13
C ILE A 41 3.63 -41.23 -29.28
N PRO A 42 3.72 -40.41 -28.21
CA PRO A 42 4.58 -39.23 -28.26
C PRO A 42 5.93 -39.80 -28.63
N GLY A 43 6.51 -39.41 -29.76
CA GLY A 43 7.83 -39.91 -30.10
C GLY A 43 8.70 -39.71 -28.87
N HIS A 44 9.38 -40.74 -28.40
CA HIS A 44 10.50 -40.59 -27.45
C HIS A 44 11.58 -39.81 -28.21
N GLY A 45 11.31 -38.53 -28.40
CA GLY A 45 12.04 -37.64 -29.27
C GLY A 45 13.22 -37.09 -28.51
N PHE A 46 14.24 -36.71 -29.26
CA PHE A 46 15.28 -35.87 -28.72
C PHE A 46 14.66 -34.60 -28.10
N PRO A 47 15.26 -34.04 -27.04
CA PRO A 47 14.83 -32.76 -26.49
C PRO A 47 14.64 -31.71 -27.58
N LYS A 48 13.58 -30.92 -27.47
CA LYS A 48 13.26 -29.86 -28.43
C LYS A 48 14.02 -28.61 -28.07
N THR A 49 14.76 -28.06 -29.02
CA THR A 49 15.54 -26.83 -28.83
C THR A 49 14.85 -25.63 -29.46
N PHE A 50 15.00 -24.48 -28.82
CA PHE A 50 14.47 -23.19 -29.26
C PHE A 50 15.57 -22.14 -29.16
N ASN A 51 15.62 -21.20 -30.11
CA ASN A 51 16.42 -20.00 -29.95
C ASN A 51 15.64 -18.98 -29.12
N ASP A 52 16.30 -18.41 -28.12
CA ASP A 52 15.77 -17.40 -27.21
C ASP A 52 16.72 -16.20 -27.19
N PRO A 53 16.21 -14.95 -27.27
CA PRO A 53 17.04 -13.76 -27.35
C PRO A 53 17.81 -13.44 -26.06
N VAL A 54 17.39 -13.99 -24.92
CA VAL A 54 17.99 -13.73 -23.60
C VAL A 54 18.95 -14.85 -23.23
N TRP A 55 18.50 -16.10 -23.32
CA TRP A 55 19.25 -17.27 -22.86
C TRP A 55 20.02 -18.01 -23.96
N GLY A 56 19.85 -17.61 -25.22
CA GLY A 56 20.50 -18.23 -26.37
C GLY A 56 19.74 -19.46 -26.87
N VAL A 57 20.03 -20.63 -26.31
CA VAL A 57 19.33 -21.88 -26.68
C VAL A 57 18.64 -22.45 -25.45
N ILE A 58 17.33 -22.67 -25.56
CA ILE A 58 16.51 -23.31 -24.53
C ILE A 58 16.20 -24.74 -24.98
N THR A 59 16.41 -25.70 -24.09
CA THR A 59 16.11 -27.12 -24.35
C THR A 59 14.96 -27.60 -23.47
N LEU A 60 13.91 -28.13 -24.09
CA LEU A 60 12.77 -28.74 -23.40
C LEU A 60 12.74 -30.26 -23.61
N TYR A 61 12.47 -30.99 -22.53
CA TYR A 61 12.32 -32.44 -22.55
C TYR A 61 11.00 -32.86 -23.23
N PRO A 62 10.86 -34.15 -23.61
CA PRO A 62 9.64 -34.64 -24.26
C PRO A 62 8.36 -34.37 -23.46
N TRP A 63 8.35 -34.61 -22.14
CA TRP A 63 7.20 -34.33 -21.27
C TRP A 63 6.88 -32.84 -21.16
N GLU A 64 7.89 -31.96 -21.14
CA GLU A 64 7.68 -30.51 -21.20
C GLU A 64 7.09 -30.08 -22.53
N THR A 65 7.50 -30.73 -23.63
CA THR A 65 6.96 -30.46 -24.97
C THR A 65 5.50 -30.90 -25.09
N ILE A 66 5.12 -32.03 -24.47
CA ILE A 66 3.73 -32.49 -24.40
C ILE A 66 2.85 -31.43 -23.72
N ILE A 67 3.30 -30.89 -22.58
CA ILE A 67 2.57 -29.82 -21.88
C ILE A 67 2.63 -28.52 -22.69
N LEU A 68 3.77 -28.20 -23.31
CA LEU A 68 3.95 -27.00 -24.14
C LEU A 68 2.93 -26.94 -25.27
N ASP A 69 2.70 -28.05 -25.95
CA ASP A 69 1.79 -28.13 -27.09
C ASP A 69 0.30 -28.13 -26.68
N SER A 70 0.01 -28.03 -25.38
CA SER A 70 -1.36 -27.88 -24.86
C SER A 70 -1.94 -26.48 -25.11
N PRO A 71 -3.25 -26.36 -25.32
CA PRO A 71 -3.95 -25.08 -25.26
C PRO A 71 -3.66 -24.27 -23.98
N LEU A 72 -3.41 -24.93 -22.84
CA LEU A 72 -3.12 -24.27 -21.55
C LEU A 72 -1.89 -23.37 -21.62
N LEU A 73 -0.81 -23.82 -22.28
CA LEU A 73 0.40 -23.01 -22.45
C LEU A 73 0.35 -22.16 -23.71
N GLN A 74 -0.22 -22.67 -24.80
CA GLN A 74 -0.29 -21.90 -26.05
C GLN A 74 -1.16 -20.64 -25.92
N ARG A 75 -2.16 -20.61 -25.02
CA ARG A 75 -2.95 -19.40 -24.74
C ARG A 75 -2.13 -18.26 -24.12
N LEU A 76 -0.96 -18.54 -23.53
CA LEU A 76 -0.08 -17.50 -23.00
C LEU A 76 0.59 -16.70 -24.13
N ARG A 77 0.52 -17.19 -25.38
CA ARG A 77 0.91 -16.39 -26.55
C ARG A 77 -0.03 -15.22 -26.71
N GLY A 78 0.53 -14.02 -26.73
CA GLY A 78 -0.24 -12.79 -26.82
C GLY A 78 -0.90 -12.35 -25.50
N VAL A 79 -0.67 -13.05 -24.39
CA VAL A 79 -0.81 -12.47 -23.05
C VAL A 79 0.51 -11.77 -22.75
N ARG A 80 0.54 -10.44 -22.84
CA ARG A 80 1.79 -9.68 -22.77
C ARG A 80 2.34 -9.65 -21.35
N GLN A 81 3.63 -9.91 -21.21
CA GLN A 81 4.33 -9.89 -19.91
C GLN A 81 4.07 -8.57 -19.16
N LEU A 82 4.26 -7.46 -19.89
CA LEU A 82 4.19 -6.10 -19.36
C LEU A 82 2.86 -5.40 -19.67
N GLY A 83 1.81 -6.16 -19.96
CA GLY A 83 0.47 -5.64 -20.26
C GLY A 83 0.50 -4.50 -21.28
N MET A 84 0.20 -3.29 -20.81
CA MET A 84 0.06 -2.10 -21.66
C MET A 84 1.38 -1.34 -21.89
N ALA A 85 2.52 -1.85 -21.41
CA ALA A 85 3.81 -1.18 -21.55
C ALA A 85 4.25 -0.98 -23.01
N HIS A 86 3.80 -1.84 -23.93
CA HIS A 86 4.08 -1.74 -25.36
C HIS A 86 3.62 -0.41 -25.99
N HIS A 87 2.60 0.26 -25.42
CA HIS A 87 2.20 1.61 -25.83
C HIS A 87 3.20 2.70 -25.41
N VAL A 88 4.20 2.41 -24.59
CA VAL A 88 5.26 3.34 -24.19
C VAL A 88 6.61 2.87 -24.72
N TYR A 89 6.88 1.58 -24.59
CA TYR A 89 8.09 0.88 -25.00
C TYR A 89 7.75 -0.06 -26.17
N PRO A 90 7.90 0.36 -27.43
CA PRO A 90 7.41 -0.41 -28.59
C PRO A 90 7.96 -1.84 -28.70
N GLY A 91 9.16 -2.11 -28.18
CA GLY A 91 9.75 -3.44 -28.16
C GLY A 91 9.24 -4.36 -27.04
N ALA A 92 8.53 -3.82 -26.03
CA ALA A 92 7.96 -4.55 -24.90
C ALA A 92 6.68 -5.33 -25.29
N SER A 93 6.72 -6.05 -26.40
CA SER A 93 5.62 -6.86 -26.94
C SER A 93 5.70 -8.34 -26.59
N HIS A 94 6.70 -8.73 -25.80
CA HIS A 94 6.95 -10.11 -25.40
C HIS A 94 5.82 -10.69 -24.55
N ASP A 95 5.62 -12.01 -24.66
CA ASP A 95 4.52 -12.73 -24.03
C ASP A 95 4.97 -13.63 -22.85
N ARG A 96 3.98 -14.11 -22.09
CA ARG A 96 4.24 -14.98 -20.93
C ARG A 96 4.75 -16.36 -21.30
N LEU A 97 4.51 -16.82 -22.53
CA LEU A 97 4.96 -18.15 -22.97
C LEU A 97 6.48 -18.17 -23.20
N GLU A 98 7.03 -17.14 -23.85
CA GLU A 98 8.49 -17.04 -24.00
C GLU A 98 9.19 -16.84 -22.64
N HIS A 99 8.59 -16.06 -21.74
CA HIS A 99 9.06 -15.92 -20.36
C HIS A 99 9.08 -17.28 -19.64
N SER A 100 7.97 -18.02 -19.64
CA SER A 100 7.88 -19.34 -19.00
C SER A 100 8.95 -20.33 -19.52
N ARG A 101 9.27 -20.30 -20.81
CA ARG A 101 10.37 -21.10 -21.38
C ARG A 101 11.73 -20.62 -20.89
N GLY A 102 11.93 -19.32 -20.81
CA GLY A 102 13.14 -18.72 -20.25
C GLY A 102 13.36 -19.10 -18.78
N VAL A 103 12.31 -19.14 -17.97
CA VAL A 103 12.36 -19.61 -16.57
C VAL A 103 12.76 -21.09 -16.48
N VAL A 104 12.38 -21.93 -17.44
CA VAL A 104 12.86 -23.33 -17.51
C VAL A 104 14.38 -23.37 -17.70
N GLU A 105 14.94 -22.56 -18.60
CA GLU A 105 16.38 -22.50 -18.82
C GLU A 105 17.12 -21.89 -17.61
N ALA A 106 16.60 -20.81 -17.04
CA ALA A 106 17.15 -20.17 -15.84
C ALA A 106 17.18 -21.16 -14.66
N SER A 107 16.08 -21.88 -14.41
CA SER A 107 16.00 -22.89 -13.35
C SER A 107 16.95 -24.06 -13.57
N GLN A 108 17.15 -24.50 -14.82
CA GLN A 108 18.15 -25.52 -15.16
C GLN A 108 19.57 -25.07 -14.82
N ARG A 109 19.97 -23.86 -15.25
CA ARG A 109 21.30 -23.31 -14.95
C ARG A 109 21.53 -23.13 -13.46
N MET A 110 20.50 -22.69 -12.72
CA MET A 110 20.53 -22.60 -11.27
C MET A 110 20.74 -23.97 -10.62
N MET A 111 19.97 -24.99 -11.00
CA MET A 111 20.12 -26.35 -10.50
C MET A 111 21.50 -26.93 -10.80
N ASP A 112 22.02 -26.72 -12.01
CA ASP A 112 23.36 -27.19 -12.40
C ASP A 112 24.47 -26.49 -11.61
N ALA A 113 24.34 -25.19 -11.36
CA ALA A 113 25.28 -24.45 -10.52
C ALA A 113 25.23 -24.94 -9.07
N LEU A 114 24.04 -25.10 -8.50
CA LEU A 114 23.84 -25.61 -7.14
C LEU A 114 24.40 -27.01 -6.97
N GLU A 115 24.13 -27.94 -7.90
CA GLU A 115 24.62 -29.32 -7.82
C GLU A 115 26.15 -29.38 -7.97
N ARG A 116 26.74 -28.59 -8.89
CA ARG A 116 28.21 -28.49 -9.00
C ARG A 116 28.83 -27.94 -7.72
N ASN A 117 28.28 -26.86 -7.17
CA ASN A 117 28.83 -26.23 -5.97
C ASN A 117 28.63 -27.12 -4.73
N ALA A 118 27.49 -27.81 -4.62
CA ALA A 118 27.25 -28.83 -3.60
C ALA A 118 28.20 -30.03 -3.74
N MET A 119 28.52 -30.46 -4.97
CA MET A 119 29.51 -31.51 -5.22
C MET A 119 30.90 -31.09 -4.76
N PHE A 120 31.30 -29.84 -5.04
CA PHE A 120 32.56 -29.30 -4.54
C PHE A 120 32.61 -29.26 -3.02
N ARG A 121 31.54 -28.83 -2.34
CA ARG A 121 31.47 -28.85 -0.86
C ARG A 121 31.50 -30.26 -0.26
N ARG A 122 30.97 -31.26 -0.97
CA ARG A 122 31.07 -32.66 -0.53
C ARG A 122 32.50 -33.21 -0.63
N ARG A 123 33.28 -32.77 -1.63
CA ARG A 123 34.57 -33.40 -1.99
C ARG A 123 35.82 -32.59 -1.64
N PHE A 124 35.74 -31.27 -1.65
CA PHE A 124 36.88 -30.34 -1.62
C PHE A 124 36.66 -29.22 -0.60
N GLY A 125 37.75 -28.57 -0.18
CA GLY A 125 37.73 -27.46 0.78
C GLY A 125 37.96 -27.87 2.24
N THR A 126 38.02 -26.87 3.12
CA THR A 126 38.26 -26.96 4.57
C THR A 126 36.98 -27.20 5.38
N ASP A 127 35.81 -26.81 4.85
CA ASP A 127 34.49 -26.98 5.48
C ASP A 127 33.60 -27.89 4.61
N ARG A 128 33.98 -29.17 4.58
CA ARG A 128 33.29 -30.19 3.78
C ARG A 128 32.01 -30.63 4.45
N ASP A 129 30.97 -30.82 3.65
CA ASP A 129 29.69 -31.35 4.13
C ASP A 129 29.19 -32.47 3.22
N GLU A 130 29.47 -33.71 3.63
CA GLU A 130 29.08 -34.92 2.90
C GLU A 130 27.57 -35.21 2.96
N GLN A 131 26.84 -34.54 3.87
CA GLN A 131 25.42 -34.78 4.10
C GLN A 131 24.51 -33.93 3.21
N ILE A 132 25.07 -33.04 2.38
CA ILE A 132 24.28 -32.23 1.44
C ILE A 132 23.50 -33.16 0.50
N PRO A 133 22.16 -33.05 0.43
CA PRO A 133 21.34 -33.93 -0.39
C PRO A 133 21.67 -33.78 -1.88
N GLN A 134 21.75 -34.91 -2.58
CA GLN A 134 21.84 -34.93 -4.04
C GLN A 134 20.52 -34.48 -4.66
N LEU A 135 20.62 -33.71 -5.74
CA LEU A 135 19.46 -33.36 -6.55
C LEU A 135 18.88 -34.61 -7.23
N SER A 136 17.65 -34.98 -6.86
CA SER A 136 16.95 -36.13 -7.44
C SER A 136 16.37 -35.83 -8.83
N GLU A 137 16.19 -36.85 -9.68
CA GLU A 137 15.50 -36.67 -10.97
C GLU A 137 14.05 -36.21 -10.79
N PHE A 138 13.35 -36.70 -9.75
CA PHE A 138 12.01 -36.23 -9.38
C PHE A 138 11.98 -34.72 -9.14
N ASP A 139 12.96 -34.20 -8.39
CA ASP A 139 13.04 -32.78 -8.11
C ASP A 139 13.37 -31.95 -9.35
N LYS A 140 14.24 -32.44 -10.24
CA LYS A 140 14.54 -31.76 -11.51
C LYS A 140 13.27 -31.62 -12.36
N VAL A 141 12.54 -32.72 -12.52
CA VAL A 141 11.29 -32.77 -13.29
C VAL A 141 10.25 -31.84 -12.69
N ALA A 142 10.01 -31.92 -11.38
CA ALA A 142 9.05 -31.06 -10.70
C ALA A 142 9.45 -29.57 -10.77
N THR A 143 10.75 -29.24 -10.70
CA THR A 143 11.26 -27.86 -10.80
C THR A 143 11.08 -27.29 -12.19
N ARG A 144 11.40 -28.06 -13.23
CA ARG A 144 11.25 -27.59 -14.61
C ARG A 144 9.79 -27.49 -15.03
N LEU A 145 8.93 -28.42 -14.58
CA LEU A 145 7.48 -28.30 -14.80
C LEU A 145 6.89 -27.11 -14.03
N ALA A 146 7.35 -26.83 -12.81
CA ALA A 146 6.96 -25.64 -12.07
C ALA A 146 7.39 -24.35 -12.80
N ALA A 147 8.64 -24.30 -13.28
CA ALA A 147 9.12 -23.18 -14.11
C ALA A 147 8.24 -22.96 -15.35
N LEU A 148 7.88 -24.04 -16.05
CA LEU A 148 7.05 -23.95 -17.25
C LEU A 148 5.60 -23.52 -16.95
N LEU A 149 5.06 -23.89 -15.78
CA LEU A 149 3.64 -23.74 -15.45
C LEU A 149 3.33 -22.58 -14.49
N HIS A 150 4.32 -21.92 -13.88
CA HIS A 150 4.06 -20.91 -12.84
C HIS A 150 3.13 -19.78 -13.30
N ASP A 151 3.20 -19.42 -14.58
CA ASP A 151 2.49 -18.30 -15.17
C ASP A 151 1.13 -18.67 -15.80
N VAL A 152 0.72 -19.94 -15.75
CA VAL A 152 -0.57 -20.39 -16.34
C VAL A 152 -1.80 -19.87 -15.61
N GLY A 153 -1.63 -19.18 -14.48
CA GLY A 153 -2.70 -18.48 -13.79
C GLY A 153 -2.96 -17.06 -14.29
N HIS A 154 -2.16 -16.53 -15.21
CA HIS A 154 -2.38 -15.18 -15.74
C HIS A 154 -3.49 -15.12 -16.81
N THR A 155 -4.39 -14.15 -16.65
CA THR A 155 -5.42 -13.76 -17.62
C THR A 155 -4.92 -12.70 -18.59
N SER A 156 -5.76 -12.31 -19.56
CA SER A 156 -5.51 -11.17 -20.45
C SER A 156 -5.13 -9.91 -19.66
N PHE A 157 -4.19 -9.12 -20.20
CA PHE A 157 -3.61 -7.91 -19.61
C PHE A 157 -2.83 -8.11 -18.30
N SER A 158 -2.46 -9.35 -17.96
CA SER A 158 -1.50 -9.64 -16.89
C SER A 158 -1.92 -9.04 -15.53
N HIS A 159 -1.04 -8.30 -14.85
CA HIS A 159 -1.32 -7.71 -13.54
C HIS A 159 -2.42 -6.63 -13.56
N ALA A 160 -2.77 -6.09 -14.73
CA ALA A 160 -3.80 -5.06 -14.80
C ALA A 160 -5.17 -5.58 -14.33
N THR A 161 -5.49 -6.85 -14.57
CA THR A 161 -6.77 -7.47 -14.21
C THR A 161 -6.70 -8.37 -12.98
N GLU A 162 -5.53 -8.56 -12.37
CA GLU A 162 -5.33 -9.50 -11.27
C GLU A 162 -6.24 -9.21 -10.06
N ASN A 163 -6.41 -7.94 -9.71
CA ASN A 163 -7.34 -7.54 -8.64
C ASN A 163 -8.80 -7.82 -9.04
N ILE A 164 -9.15 -7.65 -10.31
CA ILE A 164 -10.52 -7.91 -10.80
C ILE A 164 -10.83 -9.42 -10.74
N VAL A 165 -9.84 -10.25 -11.12
CA VAL A 165 -9.92 -11.71 -11.01
C VAL A 165 -10.16 -12.13 -9.56
N HIS A 166 -9.38 -11.58 -8.63
CA HIS A 166 -9.57 -11.82 -7.20
C HIS A 166 -10.96 -11.38 -6.73
N ASP A 167 -11.35 -10.13 -7.02
CA ASP A 167 -12.58 -9.52 -6.53
C ASP A 167 -13.84 -10.24 -7.05
N SER A 168 -13.76 -10.91 -8.21
CA SER A 168 -14.87 -11.70 -8.77
C SER A 168 -15.36 -12.82 -7.85
N LEU A 169 -14.46 -13.39 -7.02
CA LEU A 169 -14.74 -14.47 -6.08
C LEU A 169 -13.94 -14.28 -4.77
N ALA A 170 -13.82 -13.04 -4.27
CA ALA A 170 -12.90 -12.68 -3.19
C ALA A 170 -12.93 -13.64 -1.98
N ALA A 171 -14.14 -13.95 -1.47
CA ALA A 171 -14.30 -14.84 -0.32
C ALA A 171 -13.82 -16.28 -0.57
N GLU A 172 -13.94 -16.79 -1.80
CA GLU A 172 -13.40 -18.11 -2.17
C GLU A 172 -11.88 -18.09 -2.37
N PHE A 173 -11.34 -17.00 -2.95
CA PHE A 173 -9.89 -16.77 -3.03
C PHE A 173 -9.25 -16.75 -1.65
N ASP A 174 -9.81 -15.96 -0.72
CA ASP A 174 -9.28 -15.81 0.64
C ASP A 174 -9.23 -17.17 1.38
N ARG A 175 -10.33 -17.94 1.33
CA ARG A 175 -10.38 -19.28 1.95
C ARG A 175 -9.42 -20.27 1.29
N ALA A 176 -9.27 -20.21 -0.03
CA ALA A 176 -8.30 -21.06 -0.72
C ALA A 176 -6.86 -20.69 -0.31
N ILE A 177 -6.53 -19.40 -0.21
CA ILE A 177 -5.21 -18.94 0.27
C ILE A 177 -4.92 -19.46 1.68
N GLU A 178 -5.91 -19.44 2.59
CA GLU A 178 -5.77 -20.01 3.94
C GLU A 178 -5.43 -21.51 3.89
N ILE A 179 -6.17 -22.31 3.12
CA ILE A 179 -5.89 -23.74 2.95
C ILE A 179 -4.48 -23.97 2.42
N PHE A 180 -4.06 -23.19 1.41
CA PHE A 180 -2.72 -23.33 0.85
C PHE A 180 -1.63 -22.97 1.87
N ARG A 181 -1.80 -21.91 2.67
CA ARG A 181 -0.87 -21.56 3.76
C ARG A 181 -0.75 -22.65 4.82
N GLU A 182 -1.84 -23.37 5.10
CA GLU A 182 -1.82 -24.50 6.04
C GLU A 182 -1.12 -25.74 5.46
N GLN A 183 -1.26 -26.01 4.17
CA GLN A 183 -0.67 -27.20 3.53
C GLN A 183 0.79 -27.01 3.10
N PHE A 184 1.17 -25.80 2.72
CA PHE A 184 2.48 -25.49 2.14
C PHE A 184 3.33 -24.70 3.13
N GLU A 185 4.33 -25.38 3.72
CA GLU A 185 5.20 -24.79 4.74
C GLU A 185 6.01 -23.62 4.16
N GLY A 186 6.09 -22.51 4.90
CA GLY A 186 6.91 -21.34 4.54
C GLY A 186 6.23 -20.34 3.60
N VAL A 187 5.01 -20.63 3.13
CA VAL A 187 4.25 -19.75 2.24
C VAL A 187 3.57 -18.63 3.06
N THR A 188 4.00 -17.39 2.86
CA THR A 188 3.45 -16.22 3.59
C THR A 188 2.49 -15.41 2.74
N LYS A 189 2.77 -15.26 1.45
CA LYS A 189 1.95 -14.53 0.48
C LYS A 189 1.73 -15.42 -0.74
N VAL A 190 0.53 -15.34 -1.30
CA VAL A 190 0.16 -16.04 -2.53
C VAL A 190 -0.57 -15.02 -3.39
N SER A 191 -0.08 -14.78 -4.60
CA SER A 191 -0.77 -13.94 -5.57
C SER A 191 -1.97 -14.71 -6.18
N PRO A 192 -3.01 -14.01 -6.66
CA PRO A 192 -4.14 -14.67 -7.32
C PRO A 192 -3.71 -15.54 -8.51
N SER A 193 -2.72 -15.09 -9.29
CA SER A 193 -2.17 -15.83 -10.42
C SER A 193 -1.45 -17.12 -10.00
N GLU A 194 -0.59 -17.09 -8.98
CA GLU A 194 0.06 -18.30 -8.44
C GLU A 194 -0.96 -19.30 -7.87
N LEU A 195 -1.99 -18.80 -7.16
CA LEU A 195 -3.06 -19.65 -6.62
C LEU A 195 -3.82 -20.36 -7.75
N ILE A 196 -4.19 -19.63 -8.81
CA ILE A 196 -4.89 -20.21 -9.96
C ILE A 196 -4.01 -21.25 -10.65
N ALA A 197 -2.74 -20.96 -10.86
CA ALA A 197 -1.79 -21.92 -11.43
C ALA A 197 -1.77 -23.21 -10.61
N ALA A 198 -1.63 -23.10 -9.27
CA ALA A 198 -1.62 -24.24 -8.38
C ALA A 198 -2.94 -25.03 -8.39
N ILE A 199 -4.11 -24.36 -8.43
CA ILE A 199 -5.42 -25.03 -8.53
C ILE A 199 -5.56 -25.77 -9.87
N ILE A 200 -5.13 -25.17 -10.99
CA ILE A 200 -5.13 -25.84 -12.30
C ILE A 200 -4.23 -27.09 -12.26
N ILE A 201 -3.06 -27.00 -11.65
CA ILE A 201 -2.11 -28.12 -11.54
C ILE A 201 -2.68 -29.26 -10.69
N LEU A 202 -3.40 -28.94 -9.61
CA LEU A 202 -4.02 -29.91 -8.71
C LEU A 202 -5.34 -30.49 -9.25
N SER A 203 -5.88 -29.93 -10.34
CA SER A 203 -7.17 -30.32 -10.91
C SER A 203 -7.16 -31.75 -11.45
N GLU A 204 -8.32 -32.41 -11.45
CA GLU A 204 -8.50 -33.76 -12.03
C GLU A 204 -8.10 -33.81 -13.52
N PRO A 205 -8.44 -32.83 -14.38
CA PRO A 205 -8.02 -32.85 -15.77
C PRO A 205 -6.50 -32.85 -15.98
N MET A 206 -5.74 -32.20 -15.10
CA MET A 206 -4.28 -32.19 -15.15
C MET A 206 -3.69 -33.49 -14.61
N GLN A 207 -4.27 -34.06 -13.54
CA GLN A 207 -3.85 -35.36 -13.01
C GLN A 207 -3.92 -36.46 -14.08
N ARG A 208 -4.94 -36.45 -14.94
CA ARG A 208 -5.05 -37.40 -16.06
C ARG A 208 -3.88 -37.34 -17.03
N ILE A 209 -3.20 -36.19 -17.19
CA ILE A 209 -1.96 -36.10 -17.98
C ILE A 209 -0.80 -36.68 -17.19
N PHE A 210 -0.59 -36.21 -15.96
CA PHE A 210 0.58 -36.60 -15.16
C PHE A 210 0.62 -38.09 -14.83
N GLU A 211 -0.53 -38.71 -14.63
CA GLU A 211 -0.67 -40.15 -14.37
C GLU A 211 -0.79 -40.98 -15.65
N HIS A 212 -0.82 -40.34 -16.82
CA HIS A 212 -0.92 -41.07 -18.08
C HIS A 212 0.34 -41.93 -18.30
N PRO A 213 0.20 -43.23 -18.63
CA PRO A 213 1.35 -44.13 -18.79
C PRO A 213 2.36 -43.69 -19.84
N ARG A 214 1.97 -42.87 -20.82
CA ARG A 214 2.84 -42.32 -21.87
C ARG A 214 3.42 -40.93 -21.57
N PHE A 215 3.09 -40.33 -20.43
CA PHE A 215 3.72 -39.05 -20.04
C PHE A 215 5.13 -39.28 -19.48
N GLU A 216 5.32 -40.35 -18.71
CA GLU A 216 6.60 -40.91 -18.25
C GLU A 216 7.63 -39.89 -17.72
N ALA A 217 7.19 -38.76 -17.18
CA ALA A 217 8.11 -37.74 -16.66
C ALA A 217 8.79 -38.18 -15.35
N THR A 218 8.16 -39.08 -14.59
CA THR A 218 8.59 -39.44 -13.23
C THR A 218 8.05 -40.81 -12.81
N ASP A 219 8.74 -41.46 -11.87
CA ASP A 219 8.29 -42.68 -11.19
C ASP A 219 7.22 -42.44 -10.11
N ARG A 220 6.94 -41.16 -9.78
CA ARG A 220 5.98 -40.76 -8.73
C ARG A 220 4.93 -39.76 -9.23
N PRO A 221 4.09 -40.13 -10.22
CA PRO A 221 3.14 -39.21 -10.85
C PRO A 221 2.09 -38.67 -9.88
N ALA A 222 1.62 -39.47 -8.92
CA ALA A 222 0.58 -39.07 -7.96
C ALA A 222 0.99 -37.89 -7.05
N THR A 223 2.29 -37.77 -6.74
CA THR A 223 2.84 -36.69 -5.89
C THR A 223 3.36 -35.49 -6.68
N LEU A 224 3.49 -35.63 -8.01
CA LEU A 224 4.02 -34.59 -8.88
C LEU A 224 3.24 -33.25 -8.79
N PRO A 225 1.89 -33.23 -8.77
CA PRO A 225 1.14 -31.98 -8.66
C PRO A 225 1.48 -31.17 -7.41
N LEU A 226 1.56 -31.83 -6.25
CA LEU A 226 1.94 -31.19 -4.98
C LEU A 226 3.36 -30.63 -5.04
N ALA A 227 4.29 -31.40 -5.63
CA ALA A 227 5.68 -30.98 -5.78
C ALA A 227 5.85 -29.78 -6.73
N ILE A 228 5.06 -29.70 -7.81
CA ILE A 228 5.04 -28.56 -8.74
C ILE A 228 4.44 -27.33 -8.01
N SER A 229 3.27 -27.48 -7.41
CA SER A 229 2.60 -26.37 -6.69
C SER A 229 3.44 -25.83 -5.54
N ALA A 230 4.13 -26.71 -4.80
CA ALA A 230 5.06 -26.29 -3.74
C ALA A 230 6.12 -25.32 -4.24
N ARG A 231 6.70 -25.57 -5.42
CA ARG A 231 7.76 -24.73 -6.00
C ARG A 231 7.22 -23.40 -6.50
N ILE A 232 6.06 -23.39 -7.15
CA ILE A 232 5.38 -22.16 -7.61
C ILE A 232 5.12 -21.24 -6.41
N LEU A 233 4.69 -21.82 -5.29
CA LEU A 233 4.34 -21.06 -4.09
C LEU A 233 5.54 -20.72 -3.18
N GLY A 234 6.75 -21.18 -3.53
CA GLY A 234 7.94 -21.00 -2.68
C GLY A 234 7.91 -21.79 -1.38
N SER A 235 7.18 -22.91 -1.37
CA SER A 235 7.05 -23.79 -0.20
C SER A 235 8.27 -24.67 0.02
N ARG A 236 8.52 -24.99 1.29
CA ARG A 236 9.58 -25.91 1.74
C ARG A 236 9.10 -27.36 1.88
N SER A 237 7.79 -27.60 1.82
CA SER A 237 7.23 -28.96 1.86
C SER A 237 7.18 -29.57 0.45
N PHE A 238 7.03 -30.91 0.39
CA PHE A 238 6.94 -31.66 -0.87
C PHE A 238 8.19 -31.56 -1.79
N LEU A 239 9.36 -31.39 -1.17
CA LEU A 239 10.68 -31.38 -1.82
C LEU A 239 11.51 -32.54 -1.26
N LEU A 240 12.25 -33.26 -2.11
CA LEU A 240 13.27 -34.21 -1.59
C LEU A 240 14.56 -33.46 -1.24
N ALA A 241 14.87 -32.40 -1.98
CA ALA A 241 15.91 -31.43 -1.67
C ALA A 241 15.30 -30.07 -1.26
N GLY A 242 15.26 -29.79 0.05
CA GLY A 242 14.63 -28.59 0.61
C GLY A 242 15.19 -27.24 0.10
N TYR A 243 16.46 -27.21 -0.33
CA TYR A 243 17.11 -26.02 -0.87
C TYR A 243 16.56 -25.58 -2.24
N LEU A 244 15.72 -26.40 -2.88
CA LEU A 244 15.08 -26.06 -4.16
C LEU A 244 13.83 -25.19 -3.99
N SER A 245 13.33 -25.02 -2.76
CA SER A 245 12.14 -24.21 -2.45
C SER A 245 12.22 -22.80 -3.05
N GLY A 246 13.42 -22.21 -3.06
CA GLY A 246 13.67 -20.85 -3.55
C GLY A 246 14.00 -20.72 -5.04
N ILE A 247 13.98 -21.80 -5.85
CA ILE A 247 14.41 -21.70 -7.26
C ILE A 247 13.38 -20.99 -8.14
N ILE A 248 12.08 -21.20 -7.91
CA ILE A 248 11.02 -20.57 -8.71
C ILE A 248 10.48 -19.32 -8.01
N SER A 249 10.29 -19.40 -6.69
CA SER A 249 9.85 -18.27 -5.86
C SER A 249 10.77 -18.13 -4.65
N GLY A 250 11.62 -17.10 -4.68
CA GLY A 250 12.68 -16.87 -3.71
C GLY A 250 13.35 -15.49 -3.86
N PRO A 251 14.39 -15.22 -3.06
CA PRO A 251 15.14 -13.96 -3.11
C PRO A 251 15.97 -13.83 -4.39
N ILE A 252 16.52 -14.97 -4.84
CA ILE A 252 17.16 -15.15 -6.14
C ILE A 252 16.48 -16.36 -6.79
N ASP A 253 15.54 -16.10 -7.69
CA ASP A 253 14.79 -17.14 -8.40
C ASP A 253 14.84 -16.98 -9.92
N ALA A 254 14.54 -18.08 -10.60
CA ALA A 254 14.55 -18.19 -12.05
C ALA A 254 13.56 -17.23 -12.72
N ASP A 255 12.41 -16.97 -12.09
CA ASP A 255 11.42 -15.98 -12.54
C ASP A 255 12.04 -14.58 -12.63
N LYS A 256 12.64 -14.08 -11.54
CA LYS A 256 13.31 -12.78 -11.50
C LYS A 256 14.45 -12.68 -12.50
N LEU A 257 15.27 -13.71 -12.61
CA LEU A 257 16.41 -13.68 -13.53
C LEU A 257 15.95 -13.62 -14.98
N ASP A 258 14.88 -14.33 -15.36
CA ASP A 258 14.34 -14.22 -16.70
C ASP A 258 13.66 -12.87 -16.94
N TYR A 259 12.65 -12.49 -16.14
CA TYR A 259 11.87 -11.29 -16.46
C TYR A 259 12.75 -10.05 -16.43
N MET A 260 13.70 -9.94 -15.50
CA MET A 260 14.55 -8.74 -15.43
C MET A 260 15.42 -8.62 -16.68
N ALA A 261 16.02 -9.72 -17.15
CA ALA A 261 16.82 -9.72 -18.38
C ALA A 261 15.95 -9.48 -19.62
N ARG A 262 14.83 -10.19 -19.71
CA ARG A 262 13.91 -10.16 -20.86
C ARG A 262 13.22 -8.81 -20.98
N ASP A 263 12.75 -8.24 -19.89
CA ASP A 263 12.13 -6.92 -19.87
C ASP A 263 13.14 -5.84 -20.25
N CYS A 264 14.38 -5.92 -19.77
CA CYS A 264 15.44 -5.00 -20.18
C CYS A 264 15.72 -5.10 -21.69
N HIS A 265 15.86 -6.33 -22.20
CA HIS A 265 16.10 -6.59 -23.62
C HIS A 265 15.00 -5.98 -24.49
N HIS A 266 13.73 -6.31 -24.20
CA HIS A 266 12.59 -5.89 -25.00
C HIS A 266 12.22 -4.40 -24.82
N ALA A 267 12.37 -3.85 -23.61
CA ALA A 267 12.15 -2.42 -23.37
C ALA A 267 13.30 -1.54 -23.90
N GLY A 268 14.42 -2.13 -24.32
CA GLY A 268 15.62 -1.40 -24.75
C GLY A 268 16.30 -0.65 -23.61
N LEU A 269 16.23 -1.18 -22.39
CA LEU A 269 16.86 -0.59 -21.21
C LEU A 269 18.26 -1.21 -21.03
N PRO A 270 19.35 -0.42 -21.11
CA PRO A 270 20.72 -0.93 -21.00
C PRO A 270 21.10 -1.16 -19.52
N LEU A 271 20.32 -1.97 -18.82
CA LEU A 271 20.61 -2.38 -17.45
C LEU A 271 21.46 -3.65 -17.51
N GLY A 272 22.77 -3.53 -17.28
CA GLY A 272 23.65 -4.68 -17.17
C GLY A 272 23.37 -5.42 -15.86
N LEU A 273 22.91 -6.66 -15.95
CA LEU A 273 22.74 -7.58 -14.83
C LEU A 273 23.73 -8.74 -15.01
N ASP A 274 24.61 -8.98 -14.04
CA ASP A 274 25.57 -10.09 -14.08
C ASP A 274 24.92 -11.41 -13.62
N ILE A 275 23.92 -11.85 -14.40
CA ILE A 275 23.11 -13.06 -14.11
C ILE A 275 23.98 -14.31 -14.10
N GLU A 276 24.92 -14.41 -15.03
CA GLU A 276 25.85 -15.54 -15.11
C GLU A 276 26.71 -15.64 -13.84
N ARG A 277 27.25 -14.54 -13.34
CA ARG A 277 27.98 -14.57 -12.07
C ARG A 277 27.05 -14.88 -10.91
N LEU A 278 25.84 -14.33 -10.87
CA LEU A 278 24.88 -14.60 -9.80
C LEU A 278 24.58 -16.10 -9.69
N ILE A 279 24.19 -16.73 -10.81
CA ILE A 279 23.90 -18.17 -10.89
C ILE A 279 25.10 -19.00 -10.45
N ASN A 280 26.30 -18.71 -10.99
CA ASN A 280 27.51 -19.47 -10.67
C ASN A 280 27.95 -19.34 -9.20
N LYS A 281 27.47 -18.30 -8.49
CA LYS A 281 27.80 -18.04 -7.08
C LYS A 281 26.73 -18.50 -6.09
N LEU A 282 25.64 -19.11 -6.56
CA LEU A 282 24.65 -19.78 -5.72
C LEU A 282 25.27 -21.00 -5.02
N GLU A 283 24.92 -21.21 -3.75
CA GLU A 283 25.39 -22.36 -2.98
C GLU A 283 24.27 -22.96 -2.14
N VAL A 284 24.42 -24.23 -1.78
CA VAL A 284 23.57 -24.87 -0.78
C VAL A 284 24.17 -24.57 0.59
N VAL A 285 23.43 -23.82 1.41
CA VAL A 285 23.83 -23.43 2.76
C VAL A 285 23.32 -24.47 3.74
N THR A 286 24.24 -24.99 4.56
CA THR A 286 23.93 -25.94 5.64
C THR A 286 23.69 -25.17 6.92
N ILE A 287 22.52 -25.36 7.53
CA ILE A 287 22.11 -24.66 8.74
C ILE A 287 21.94 -25.67 9.87
N THR A 288 22.65 -25.43 10.98
CA THR A 288 22.59 -26.17 12.23
C THR A 288 22.24 -25.21 13.38
N PRO A 289 21.80 -25.70 14.55
CA PRO A 289 21.55 -24.83 15.70
C PRO A 289 22.78 -24.01 16.12
N ASP A 290 23.98 -24.58 15.92
CA ASP A 290 25.26 -24.01 16.34
C ASP A 290 25.79 -22.93 15.39
N ASN A 291 25.42 -22.96 14.10
CA ASN A 291 25.89 -21.99 13.11
C ASN A 291 24.81 -20.97 12.70
N ALA A 292 23.56 -21.15 13.13
CA ALA A 292 22.47 -20.24 12.83
C ALA A 292 22.52 -19.01 13.75
N ASN A 293 22.79 -17.84 13.19
CA ASN A 293 22.73 -16.56 13.93
C ASN A 293 21.29 -16.08 14.16
N ASN A 294 20.35 -16.47 13.27
CA ASN A 294 18.95 -16.10 13.35
C ASN A 294 18.17 -17.10 14.26
N PRO A 295 17.44 -16.64 15.28
CA PRO A 295 16.65 -17.51 16.17
C PRO A 295 15.62 -18.40 15.45
N GLU A 296 15.02 -17.91 14.37
CA GLU A 296 14.07 -18.68 13.56
C GLU A 296 14.77 -19.83 12.83
N LEU A 297 15.92 -19.56 12.22
CA LEU A 297 16.73 -20.59 11.57
C LEU A 297 17.23 -21.64 12.57
N ARG A 298 17.64 -21.20 13.77
CA ARG A 298 18.02 -22.10 14.86
C ARG A 298 16.87 -23.01 15.28
N ALA A 299 15.70 -22.45 15.56
CA ALA A 299 14.51 -23.21 15.95
C ALA A 299 14.02 -24.17 14.85
N ARG A 300 14.16 -23.78 13.57
CA ARG A 300 13.88 -24.68 12.44
C ARG A 300 14.88 -25.83 12.37
N ALA A 301 16.17 -25.53 12.51
CA ALA A 301 17.19 -26.57 12.56
C ALA A 301 16.94 -27.51 13.74
N GLU A 302 16.65 -27.03 14.94
CA GLU A 302 16.35 -27.85 16.13
C GLU A 302 15.16 -28.80 15.94
N ARG A 303 14.11 -28.36 15.23
CA ARG A 303 12.92 -29.18 14.93
C ARG A 303 13.17 -30.22 13.84
N SER A 304 14.20 -30.06 13.02
CA SER A 304 14.55 -31.04 11.98
C SER A 304 15.16 -32.29 12.61
N GLY A 305 14.82 -33.48 12.09
CA GLY A 305 15.23 -34.76 12.69
C GLY A 305 16.75 -34.93 12.84
N ASN A 306 17.54 -34.36 11.92
CA ASN A 306 19.01 -34.43 11.94
C ASN A 306 19.66 -33.13 12.47
N LYS A 307 18.88 -32.22 13.07
CA LYS A 307 19.33 -30.88 13.46
C LYS A 307 20.02 -30.10 12.34
N ARG A 308 19.59 -30.34 11.10
CA ARG A 308 20.17 -29.85 9.86
C ARG A 308 19.08 -29.53 8.85
N ILE A 309 19.14 -28.33 8.30
CA ILE A 309 18.33 -27.92 7.14
C ILE A 309 19.23 -27.34 6.06
N TYR A 310 18.76 -27.40 4.82
CA TYR A 310 19.50 -26.93 3.64
C TYR A 310 18.65 -25.91 2.90
N GLU A 311 19.25 -24.77 2.58
CA GLU A 311 18.59 -23.65 1.91
C GLU A 311 19.47 -23.12 0.77
N ILE A 312 18.86 -22.44 -0.19
CA ILE A 312 19.62 -21.69 -1.20
C ILE A 312 20.28 -20.47 -0.56
N GLY A 313 21.54 -20.25 -0.87
CA GLY A 313 22.27 -19.06 -0.49
C GLY A 313 23.22 -18.61 -1.59
N ILE A 314 24.02 -17.61 -1.28
CA ILE A 314 25.02 -17.06 -2.20
C ILE A 314 26.36 -16.93 -1.48
N SER A 315 27.45 -17.26 -2.17
CA SER A 315 28.79 -17.03 -1.64
C SER A 315 29.08 -15.54 -1.47
N LEU A 316 29.95 -15.18 -0.52
CA LEU A 316 30.40 -13.79 -0.30
C LEU A 316 30.90 -13.11 -1.58
N SER A 317 31.60 -13.87 -2.44
CA SER A 317 32.11 -13.38 -3.73
C SER A 317 31.03 -13.08 -4.78
N GLY A 318 29.79 -13.49 -4.54
CA GLY A 318 28.61 -13.22 -5.38
C GLY A 318 27.77 -12.02 -4.94
N LEU A 319 28.01 -11.46 -3.75
CA LEU A 319 27.16 -10.41 -3.17
C LEU A 319 27.05 -9.17 -4.07
N GLY A 320 28.14 -8.75 -4.73
CA GLY A 320 28.10 -7.61 -5.65
C GLY A 320 27.16 -7.82 -6.85
N ALA A 321 27.01 -9.06 -7.35
CA ALA A 321 26.06 -9.36 -8.42
C ALA A 321 24.60 -9.37 -7.90
N TYR A 322 24.39 -9.83 -6.67
CA TYR A 322 23.09 -9.79 -6.01
C TYR A 322 22.64 -8.35 -5.74
N GLU A 323 23.55 -7.52 -5.27
CA GLU A 323 23.36 -6.07 -5.11
C GLU A 323 22.98 -5.37 -6.42
N GLN A 324 23.69 -5.69 -7.50
CA GLN A 324 23.38 -5.21 -8.83
C GLN A 324 21.97 -5.62 -9.28
N MET A 325 21.55 -6.86 -8.99
CA MET A 325 20.19 -7.33 -9.25
C MET A 325 19.16 -6.51 -8.46
N ILE A 326 19.35 -6.29 -7.15
CA ILE A 326 18.44 -5.48 -6.33
C ILE A 326 18.31 -4.06 -6.90
N ILE A 327 19.42 -3.38 -7.16
CA ILE A 327 19.42 -2.02 -7.72
C ILE A 327 18.72 -2.02 -9.09
N GLY A 328 19.04 -3.01 -9.92
CA GLY A 328 18.44 -3.18 -11.23
C GLY A 328 16.93 -3.32 -11.18
N ARG A 329 16.41 -4.08 -10.22
CA ARG A 329 14.98 -4.22 -9.99
C ARG A 329 14.35 -2.88 -9.60
N VAL A 330 14.96 -2.08 -8.73
CA VAL A 330 14.45 -0.73 -8.41
C VAL A 330 14.38 0.16 -9.65
N ILE A 331 15.41 0.14 -10.49
CA ILE A 331 15.45 0.92 -11.74
C ILE A 331 14.34 0.47 -12.70
N LEU A 332 14.08 -0.83 -12.82
CA LEU A 332 12.98 -1.37 -13.62
C LEU A 332 11.62 -0.88 -13.13
N TYR A 333 11.36 -0.89 -11.82
CA TYR A 333 10.14 -0.31 -11.26
C TYR A 333 10.00 1.18 -11.56
N ASP A 334 11.06 1.98 -11.40
CA ASP A 334 11.02 3.42 -11.67
C ASP A 334 10.77 3.73 -13.16
N ARG A 335 11.52 3.06 -14.05
CA ARG A 335 11.54 3.40 -15.48
C ARG A 335 10.45 2.70 -16.27
N LEU A 336 10.17 1.43 -15.98
CA LEU A 336 9.29 0.59 -16.79
C LEU A 336 7.93 0.41 -16.12
N TYR A 337 7.88 -0.29 -14.99
CA TYR A 337 6.61 -0.73 -14.38
C TYR A 337 5.76 0.44 -13.85
N TYR A 338 6.37 1.42 -13.18
CA TYR A 338 5.65 2.61 -12.67
C TYR A 338 5.71 3.81 -13.59
N HIS A 339 6.10 3.61 -14.85
CA HIS A 339 6.04 4.68 -15.83
C HIS A 339 4.59 5.16 -15.97
N HIS A 340 4.36 6.45 -15.70
CA HIS A 340 3.03 7.04 -15.62
C HIS A 340 2.12 6.78 -16.84
N LYS A 341 2.65 6.69 -18.08
CA LYS A 341 1.84 6.35 -19.26
C LYS A 341 1.45 4.87 -19.31
N VAL A 342 2.30 3.98 -18.80
CA VAL A 342 1.99 2.55 -18.69
C VAL A 342 0.85 2.39 -17.68
N ARG A 343 1.03 2.96 -16.49
CA ARG A 343 -0.01 3.03 -15.45
C ARG A 343 -1.31 3.64 -15.95
N SER A 344 -1.25 4.72 -16.73
CA SER A 344 -2.44 5.33 -17.33
C SER A 344 -3.16 4.37 -18.28
N ALA A 345 -2.43 3.62 -19.12
CA ALA A 345 -3.02 2.66 -20.04
C ALA A 345 -3.62 1.45 -19.30
N GLU A 346 -2.94 0.94 -18.28
CA GLU A 346 -3.47 -0.13 -17.40
C GLU A 346 -4.72 0.34 -16.63
N ALA A 347 -4.73 1.58 -16.14
CA ALA A 347 -5.90 2.17 -15.51
C ALA A 347 -7.08 2.27 -16.47
N MET A 348 -6.83 2.63 -17.75
CA MET A 348 -7.87 2.64 -18.78
C MET A 348 -8.43 1.24 -19.06
N VAL A 349 -7.58 0.20 -19.11
CA VAL A 349 -8.03 -1.20 -19.25
C VAL A 349 -8.89 -1.62 -18.06
N ARG A 350 -8.45 -1.33 -16.83
CA ARG A 350 -9.23 -1.61 -15.62
C ARG A 350 -10.60 -0.92 -15.66
N GLN A 351 -10.64 0.33 -16.15
CA GLN A 351 -11.89 1.05 -16.31
C GLN A 351 -12.76 0.47 -17.43
N LEU A 352 -12.17 0.00 -18.53
CA LEU A 352 -12.91 -0.66 -19.61
C LEU A 352 -13.60 -1.94 -19.13
N VAL A 353 -12.90 -2.76 -18.34
CA VAL A 353 -13.48 -3.98 -17.76
C VAL A 353 -14.67 -3.65 -16.86
N LYS A 354 -14.55 -2.64 -15.99
CA LYS A 354 -15.67 -2.19 -15.13
C LYS A 354 -16.84 -1.63 -15.91
N LEU A 355 -16.56 -0.75 -16.87
CA LEU A 355 -17.59 -0.14 -17.72
C LEU A 355 -18.36 -1.21 -18.51
N TYR A 356 -17.67 -2.27 -18.92
CA TYR A 356 -18.29 -3.41 -19.56
C TYR A 356 -19.22 -4.18 -18.63
N GLU A 357 -18.83 -4.41 -17.37
CA GLU A 357 -19.71 -5.03 -16.37
C GLU A 357 -20.96 -4.18 -16.12
N GLU A 358 -20.79 -2.86 -16.03
CA GLU A 358 -21.88 -1.88 -15.85
C GLU A 358 -22.86 -1.88 -17.03
N GLU A 359 -22.37 -1.75 -18.27
CA GLU A 359 -23.21 -1.76 -19.47
C GLU A 359 -23.93 -3.10 -19.69
N ARG A 360 -23.38 -4.20 -19.16
CA ARG A 360 -24.01 -5.53 -19.20
C ARG A 360 -24.88 -5.84 -17.98
N ASN A 361 -24.78 -5.04 -16.92
CA ASN A 361 -25.36 -5.31 -15.60
C ASN A 361 -25.02 -6.72 -15.09
N LYS A 362 -23.78 -7.16 -15.31
CA LYS A 362 -23.29 -8.49 -14.96
C LYS A 362 -21.78 -8.46 -14.73
N THR A 363 -21.32 -9.01 -13.61
CA THR A 363 -19.90 -9.16 -13.32
C THR A 363 -19.26 -10.23 -14.20
N PHE A 364 -17.95 -10.10 -14.43
CA PHE A 364 -17.17 -11.12 -15.11
C PHE A 364 -17.13 -12.41 -14.29
N THR A 365 -17.38 -13.52 -14.98
CA THR A 365 -17.00 -14.84 -14.49
C THR A 365 -15.52 -15.10 -14.77
N LEU A 366 -14.85 -15.96 -13.97
CA LEU A 366 -13.49 -16.39 -14.30
C LEU A 366 -13.44 -17.07 -15.68
N GLN A 367 -14.54 -17.72 -16.09
CA GLN A 367 -14.67 -18.29 -17.43
C GLN A 367 -14.50 -17.26 -18.55
N GLU A 368 -15.06 -16.06 -18.37
CA GLU A 368 -14.98 -14.96 -19.33
C GLU A 368 -13.61 -14.26 -19.28
N LEU A 369 -12.96 -14.19 -18.10
CA LEU A 369 -11.63 -13.58 -17.92
C LEU A 369 -10.50 -14.45 -18.48
N PHE A 370 -10.62 -15.78 -18.39
CA PHE A 370 -9.73 -16.74 -19.04
C PHE A 370 -10.19 -17.03 -20.47
N ASN A 371 -10.25 -15.98 -21.30
CA ASN A 371 -10.51 -16.17 -22.71
C ASN A 371 -9.24 -16.73 -23.41
N ASP A 372 -9.44 -17.65 -24.35
CA ASP A 372 -8.33 -18.33 -25.05
C ASP A 372 -7.78 -17.47 -26.20
N VAL A 373 -7.73 -16.15 -26.01
CA VAL A 373 -7.40 -15.18 -27.04
C VAL A 373 -6.34 -14.17 -26.55
N PRO A 374 -5.53 -13.61 -27.47
CA PRO A 374 -4.57 -12.56 -27.12
C PRO A 374 -5.20 -11.29 -26.56
N ASP A 375 -4.39 -10.50 -25.85
CA ASP A 375 -4.80 -9.23 -25.23
C ASP A 375 -5.51 -8.27 -26.21
N ASP A 376 -5.04 -8.18 -27.46
CA ASP A 376 -5.65 -7.28 -28.47
C ASP A 376 -7.06 -7.75 -28.88
N THR A 377 -7.25 -9.06 -28.98
CA THR A 377 -8.56 -9.66 -29.25
C THR A 377 -9.48 -9.46 -28.06
N THR A 378 -8.97 -9.62 -26.84
CA THR A 378 -9.71 -9.31 -25.61
C THR A 378 -10.15 -7.85 -25.60
N LEU A 379 -9.26 -6.91 -25.92
CA LEU A 379 -9.58 -5.49 -26.04
C LEU A 379 -10.70 -5.26 -27.07
N GLY A 380 -10.63 -5.94 -28.22
CA GLY A 380 -11.65 -5.88 -29.26
C GLY A 380 -13.02 -6.44 -28.81
N ILE A 381 -13.03 -7.53 -28.04
CA ILE A 381 -14.26 -8.12 -27.47
C ILE A 381 -14.87 -7.20 -26.42
N LEU A 382 -14.06 -6.63 -25.53
CA LEU A 382 -14.51 -5.67 -24.50
C LEU A 382 -15.05 -4.39 -25.15
N GLY A 383 -14.41 -3.92 -26.22
CA GLY A 383 -14.84 -2.76 -26.98
C GLY A 383 -16.01 -2.99 -27.92
N GLY A 384 -16.49 -4.24 -28.09
CA GLY A 384 -17.50 -4.56 -29.10
C GLY A 384 -17.04 -4.43 -30.56
N LEU A 385 -15.74 -4.24 -30.78
CA LEU A 385 -15.10 -4.14 -32.09
C LEU A 385 -15.07 -5.51 -32.80
N ILE A 386 -15.12 -6.60 -32.02
CA ILE A 386 -15.28 -7.98 -32.49
C ILE A 386 -16.68 -8.46 -32.08
N GLN A 387 -17.55 -8.67 -33.06
CA GLN A 387 -18.93 -9.09 -32.83
C GLN A 387 -18.96 -10.58 -32.44
N THR A 388 -19.51 -10.90 -31.27
CA THR A 388 -20.01 -12.25 -30.99
C THR A 388 -21.46 -12.35 -31.48
N PRO A 389 -21.97 -13.56 -31.78
CA PRO A 389 -23.36 -13.76 -32.20
C PRO A 389 -24.39 -13.12 -31.25
N ASP A 390 -24.01 -12.89 -29.99
CA ASP A 390 -24.88 -12.44 -28.91
C ASP A 390 -24.84 -10.92 -28.62
N LYS A 391 -23.99 -10.09 -29.28
CA LYS A 391 -23.95 -8.64 -28.98
C LYS A 391 -23.29 -7.72 -30.03
N LYS A 392 -23.98 -6.63 -30.37
CA LYS A 392 -23.38 -5.35 -30.82
C LYS A 392 -23.22 -4.46 -29.59
N ILE A 393 -22.01 -4.02 -29.27
CA ILE A 393 -21.78 -2.97 -28.28
C ILE A 393 -21.40 -1.72 -29.07
N ASP A 394 -22.36 -0.81 -29.28
CA ASP A 394 -22.06 0.61 -29.49
C ASP A 394 -22.02 1.29 -28.11
N GLY A 395 -21.33 2.42 -27.98
CA GLY A 395 -21.35 3.19 -26.74
C GLY A 395 -19.98 3.49 -26.13
N ARG A 396 -19.93 3.56 -24.80
CA ARG A 396 -18.79 4.13 -24.05
C ARG A 396 -17.62 3.14 -23.99
N CYS A 397 -17.87 1.84 -23.88
CA CYS A 397 -16.85 0.79 -23.99
C CYS A 397 -16.07 0.86 -25.31
N ALA A 398 -16.78 1.00 -26.43
CA ALA A 398 -16.17 1.08 -27.75
C ALA A 398 -15.21 2.28 -27.87
N LYS A 399 -15.63 3.45 -27.39
CA LYS A 399 -14.80 4.67 -27.40
C LYS A 399 -13.54 4.51 -26.55
N LEU A 400 -13.64 3.89 -25.38
CA LEU A 400 -12.48 3.68 -24.50
C LEU A 400 -11.53 2.63 -25.08
N ALA A 401 -12.04 1.51 -25.61
CA ALA A 401 -11.24 0.49 -26.26
C ALA A 401 -10.52 1.02 -27.51
N GLU A 402 -11.22 1.79 -28.35
CA GLU A 402 -10.64 2.47 -29.51
C GLU A 402 -9.51 3.41 -29.06
N ALA A 403 -9.76 4.24 -28.04
CA ALA A 403 -8.76 5.16 -27.51
C ALA A 403 -7.49 4.43 -27.04
N ILE A 404 -7.62 3.27 -26.39
CA ILE A 404 -6.47 2.42 -26.02
C ILE A 404 -5.75 1.94 -27.29
N GLN A 405 -6.48 1.36 -28.24
CA GLN A 405 -5.95 0.77 -29.47
C GLN A 405 -5.17 1.78 -30.32
N ILE A 406 -5.70 2.99 -30.51
CA ILE A 406 -5.03 4.06 -31.27
C ILE A 406 -4.01 4.86 -30.44
N ARG A 407 -3.69 4.40 -29.22
CA ARG A 407 -2.74 5.03 -28.30
C ARG A 407 -3.13 6.45 -27.87
N ASN A 408 -4.42 6.76 -27.85
CA ASN A 408 -4.97 7.97 -27.23
C ASN A 408 -5.11 7.80 -25.71
N ILE A 409 -3.96 7.55 -25.05
CA ILE A 409 -3.86 7.31 -23.61
C ILE A 409 -4.11 8.60 -22.83
N TYR A 410 -4.76 8.48 -21.67
CA TYR A 410 -5.05 9.61 -20.81
C TYR A 410 -3.79 10.36 -20.32
N TYR A 411 -4.00 11.64 -20.04
CA TYR A 411 -2.99 12.59 -19.62
C TYR A 411 -3.08 12.83 -18.11
N ARG A 412 -1.96 13.20 -17.50
CA ARG A 412 -1.91 13.57 -16.08
C ARG A 412 -2.55 14.94 -15.89
N ALA A 413 -3.64 15.01 -15.13
CA ALA A 413 -4.26 16.27 -14.74
C ALA A 413 -3.78 16.75 -13.37
N PHE A 414 -3.49 15.82 -12.47
CA PHE A 414 -3.05 16.12 -11.12
C PHE A 414 -2.02 15.08 -10.66
N ALA A 415 -1.02 15.53 -9.92
CA ALA A 415 0.00 14.67 -9.33
C ALA A 415 -0.02 14.88 -7.82
N PHE A 416 0.10 13.81 -7.05
CA PHE A 416 0.11 13.88 -5.59
C PHE A 416 1.13 12.91 -5.01
N ALA A 417 1.91 13.37 -4.05
CA ALA A 417 2.96 12.63 -3.40
C ALA A 417 3.30 13.31 -2.08
N PRO A 418 3.87 12.59 -1.09
CA PRO A 418 4.26 13.20 0.19
C PRO A 418 5.24 14.37 0.00
N ARG A 419 6.19 14.23 -0.93
CA ARG A 419 7.17 15.28 -1.28
C ARG A 419 6.58 16.53 -1.95
N PHE A 420 5.34 16.46 -2.43
CA PHE A 420 4.68 17.59 -3.10
C PHE A 420 3.79 18.39 -2.14
N ILE A 421 3.63 17.97 -0.89
CA ILE A 421 2.80 18.69 0.07
C ILE A 421 3.39 20.10 0.28
N ALA A 422 2.59 21.12 -0.03
CA ALA A 422 2.98 22.52 0.05
C ALA A 422 3.02 23.02 1.51
N GLY A 423 3.71 24.14 1.75
CA GLY A 423 3.71 24.83 3.04
C GLY A 423 4.67 24.28 4.10
N LEU A 424 5.41 23.20 3.81
CA LEU A 424 6.30 22.54 4.79
C LEU A 424 7.77 23.00 4.73
N SER A 425 8.13 23.90 3.83
CA SER A 425 9.52 24.29 3.57
C SER A 425 10.18 25.08 4.71
N LYS A 426 9.38 25.63 5.64
CA LYS A 426 9.86 26.41 6.79
C LYS A 426 10.13 25.56 8.04
N LEU A 427 9.78 24.27 8.02
CA LEU A 427 9.97 23.35 9.13
C LEU A 427 11.40 22.78 9.14
N SER A 428 11.89 22.40 10.33
CA SER A 428 13.12 21.59 10.44
C SER A 428 12.93 20.24 9.76
N ASP A 429 14.02 19.55 9.43
CA ASP A 429 13.94 18.26 8.72
C ASP A 429 13.15 17.18 9.51
N GLU A 430 13.24 17.22 10.84
CA GLU A 430 12.51 16.32 11.76
C GLU A 430 11.01 16.65 11.76
N HIS A 431 10.63 17.89 12.10
CA HIS A 431 9.22 18.32 12.09
C HIS A 431 8.57 18.21 10.70
N ARG A 432 9.34 18.37 9.63
CA ARG A 432 8.85 18.17 8.26
C ARG A 432 8.46 16.72 8.01
N LYS A 433 9.25 15.74 8.50
CA LYS A 433 8.90 14.32 8.34
C LYS A 433 7.60 14.00 9.07
N ASP A 434 7.43 14.51 10.28
CA ASP A 434 6.22 14.27 11.08
C ASP A 434 4.99 14.93 10.45
N ALA A 435 5.13 16.15 9.95
CA ALA A 435 4.05 16.84 9.25
C ALA A 435 3.66 16.12 7.95
N VAL A 436 4.63 15.64 7.17
CA VAL A 436 4.37 14.83 5.97
C VAL A 436 3.66 13.54 6.34
N ALA A 437 4.13 12.82 7.37
CA ALA A 437 3.50 11.58 7.81
C ALA A 437 2.04 11.82 8.22
N LEU A 438 1.78 12.85 9.02
CA LEU A 438 0.44 13.21 9.48
C LEU A 438 -0.52 13.51 8.31
N LEU A 439 -0.06 14.32 7.36
CA LEU A 439 -0.88 14.77 6.23
C LEU A 439 -1.04 13.68 5.15
N TRP A 440 -0.06 12.79 5.00
CA TRP A 440 -0.05 11.78 3.95
C TRP A 440 -0.75 10.48 4.36
N VAL A 441 -0.69 10.08 5.64
CA VAL A 441 -1.31 8.83 6.11
C VAL A 441 -2.79 8.71 5.72
N PRO A 442 -3.65 9.73 5.89
CA PRO A 442 -5.06 9.65 5.47
C PRO A 442 -5.23 9.43 3.95
N VAL A 443 -4.40 10.09 3.14
CA VAL A 443 -4.38 9.93 1.68
C VAL A 443 -4.00 8.50 1.33
N LEU A 444 -2.93 7.99 1.92
CA LEU A 444 -2.43 6.64 1.68
C LEU A 444 -3.43 5.58 2.13
N SER A 445 -4.05 5.75 3.30
CA SER A 445 -5.04 4.79 3.81
C SER A 445 -6.25 4.68 2.91
N GLN A 446 -6.71 5.79 2.31
CA GLN A 446 -7.85 5.76 1.40
C GLN A 446 -7.44 5.27 0.00
N LEU A 447 -6.41 5.87 -0.59
CA LEU A 447 -6.02 5.64 -1.99
C LEU A 447 -5.16 4.38 -2.21
N SER A 448 -4.81 3.65 -1.15
CA SER A 448 -4.19 2.32 -1.27
C SER A 448 -5.19 1.24 -1.72
N THR A 449 -6.49 1.52 -1.69
CA THR A 449 -7.54 0.58 -2.09
C THR A 449 -8.20 0.99 -3.41
N THR A 450 -8.64 0.00 -4.19
CA THR A 450 -9.40 0.24 -5.42
C THR A 450 -10.68 1.05 -5.14
N GLU A 451 -11.36 0.77 -4.02
CA GLU A 451 -12.61 1.43 -3.66
C GLU A 451 -12.39 2.89 -3.23
N GLY A 452 -11.36 3.16 -2.43
CA GLY A 452 -11.00 4.54 -2.09
C GLY A 452 -10.62 5.38 -3.32
N CYS A 453 -9.93 4.80 -4.30
CA CYS A 453 -9.67 5.46 -5.58
C CYS A 453 -10.97 5.79 -6.34
N LYS A 454 -11.98 4.89 -6.33
CA LYS A 454 -13.28 5.15 -6.97
C LYS A 454 -14.03 6.29 -6.29
N ILE A 455 -14.08 6.30 -4.95
CA ILE A 455 -14.75 7.34 -4.17
C ILE A 455 -14.17 8.72 -4.52
N ILE A 456 -12.84 8.85 -4.55
CA ILE A 456 -12.20 10.11 -4.92
C ILE A 456 -12.41 10.46 -6.39
N SER A 457 -12.38 9.49 -7.30
CA SER A 457 -12.70 9.72 -8.72
C SER A 457 -14.14 10.26 -8.89
N GLY A 458 -15.10 9.72 -8.15
CA GLY A 458 -16.50 10.19 -8.12
C GLY A 458 -16.65 11.61 -7.60
N LYS A 459 -16.01 11.95 -6.47
CA LYS A 459 -15.98 13.33 -5.97
C LYS A 459 -15.39 14.31 -6.98
N ILE A 460 -14.30 13.93 -7.65
CA ILE A 460 -13.67 14.76 -8.70
C ILE A 460 -14.64 14.93 -9.88
N PHE A 461 -15.38 13.89 -10.24
CA PHE A 461 -16.38 13.95 -11.30
C PHE A 461 -17.50 14.95 -10.99
N GLU A 462 -18.09 14.87 -9.79
CA GLU A 462 -19.16 15.77 -9.34
C GLU A 462 -18.70 17.24 -9.36
N VAL A 463 -17.54 17.53 -8.76
CA VAL A 463 -16.96 18.88 -8.75
C VAL A 463 -16.65 19.34 -10.18
N ALA A 464 -16.08 18.48 -11.02
CA ALA A 464 -15.78 18.81 -12.41
C ALA A 464 -17.04 19.13 -13.23
N GLN A 465 -18.17 18.47 -12.99
CA GLN A 465 -19.43 18.80 -13.68
C GLN A 465 -19.93 20.21 -13.32
N LEU A 466 -19.83 20.58 -12.04
CA LEU A 466 -20.20 21.94 -11.58
C LEU A 466 -19.26 23.00 -12.18
N LEU A 467 -17.95 22.78 -12.11
CA LEU A 467 -16.95 23.70 -12.68
C LEU A 467 -17.14 23.88 -14.19
N LYS A 468 -17.41 22.78 -14.91
CA LYS A 468 -17.66 22.80 -16.36
C LYS A 468 -18.87 23.68 -16.71
N LYS A 469 -19.91 23.70 -15.86
CA LYS A 469 -21.14 24.47 -16.10
C LYS A 469 -20.96 25.95 -15.80
N GLU A 470 -20.36 26.26 -14.65
CA GLU A 470 -20.35 27.62 -14.09
C GLU A 470 -19.12 28.46 -14.46
N ILE A 471 -17.98 27.84 -14.81
CA ILE A 471 -16.71 28.56 -15.05
C ILE A 471 -16.36 28.59 -16.54
N ASP A 472 -16.46 29.77 -17.16
CA ASP A 472 -16.24 29.97 -18.60
C ASP A 472 -14.87 29.48 -19.08
N GLY A 473 -13.81 29.71 -18.30
CA GLY A 473 -12.45 29.27 -18.63
C GLY A 473 -12.21 27.76 -18.58
N LEU A 474 -13.18 26.99 -18.06
CA LEU A 474 -13.12 25.52 -17.90
C LEU A 474 -14.20 24.78 -18.69
N LYS A 475 -15.00 25.50 -19.50
CA LYS A 475 -15.99 24.89 -20.39
C LYS A 475 -15.31 24.02 -21.45
N VAL A 476 -15.84 22.81 -21.61
CA VAL A 476 -15.43 21.86 -22.67
C VAL A 476 -16.70 21.42 -23.38
N GLU A 477 -16.72 21.42 -24.71
CA GLU A 477 -17.91 21.06 -25.48
C GLU A 477 -18.34 19.60 -25.24
N ASP A 478 -17.36 18.70 -25.21
CA ASP A 478 -17.60 17.27 -25.00
C ASP A 478 -18.21 16.93 -23.64
N GLU A 479 -19.07 15.92 -23.63
CA GLU A 479 -19.61 15.35 -22.39
C GLU A 479 -18.50 14.71 -21.53
N LEU A 480 -18.57 14.99 -20.23
CA LEU A 480 -17.69 14.39 -19.23
C LEU A 480 -18.45 13.21 -18.61
N TYR A 481 -17.80 12.05 -18.56
CA TYR A 481 -18.31 10.84 -17.91
C TYR A 481 -17.35 10.38 -16.80
N PRO A 482 -17.81 9.57 -15.83
CA PRO A 482 -16.97 9.09 -14.74
C PRO A 482 -15.70 8.35 -15.21
N GLU A 483 -15.77 7.57 -16.29
CA GLU A 483 -14.65 6.82 -16.86
C GLU A 483 -13.53 7.71 -17.45
N HIS A 484 -13.76 9.02 -17.55
CA HIS A 484 -12.74 9.99 -17.95
C HIS A 484 -11.82 10.41 -16.78
N ILE A 485 -12.06 9.95 -15.56
CA ILE A 485 -11.29 10.35 -14.37
C ILE A 485 -10.78 9.09 -13.68
N LEU A 486 -9.46 8.88 -13.75
CA LEU A 486 -8.82 7.71 -13.16
C LEU A 486 -7.82 8.15 -12.09
N VAL A 487 -8.14 7.91 -10.82
CA VAL A 487 -7.21 8.09 -9.70
C VAL A 487 -6.38 6.82 -9.54
N ASP A 488 -5.05 6.97 -9.53
CA ASP A 488 -4.12 5.84 -9.43
C ASP A 488 -2.94 6.20 -8.50
N LEU A 489 -2.73 5.38 -7.47
CA LEU A 489 -1.57 5.45 -6.57
C LEU A 489 -0.88 4.07 -6.60
N PRO A 490 0.41 3.98 -6.98
CA PRO A 490 1.06 2.68 -7.10
C PRO A 490 1.45 2.19 -5.70
N LEU A 491 1.02 0.99 -5.33
CA LEU A 491 1.49 0.36 -4.09
C LEU A 491 2.94 -0.09 -4.26
N ASN A 492 3.77 0.09 -3.23
CA ASN A 492 5.18 -0.25 -3.27
C ASN A 492 5.39 -1.78 -3.35
N ARG A 493 5.72 -2.29 -4.55
CA ARG A 493 6.16 -3.67 -4.79
C ARG A 493 7.70 -3.77 -4.92
N VAL A 494 8.40 -2.64 -4.78
CA VAL A 494 9.86 -2.54 -4.88
C VAL A 494 10.52 -3.24 -3.70
N VAL A 495 9.92 -3.12 -2.49
CA VAL A 495 10.35 -3.88 -1.31
C VAL A 495 9.97 -5.35 -1.48
N VAL A 496 10.95 -6.17 -1.85
CA VAL A 496 11.02 -7.52 -1.28
C VAL A 496 11.60 -7.29 0.11
N ARG A 497 10.80 -7.45 1.17
CA ARG A 497 11.40 -7.79 2.46
C ARG A 497 12.06 -9.11 2.15
N GLY A 498 13.39 -9.09 2.03
CA GLY A 498 14.15 -10.29 1.76
C GLY A 498 13.67 -11.35 2.73
N GLY A 499 13.14 -12.46 2.20
CA GLY A 499 13.61 -13.71 2.77
C GLY A 499 15.13 -13.60 2.65
N ASP A 500 15.78 -13.34 3.76
CA ASP A 500 17.20 -13.02 3.81
C ASP A 500 17.99 -14.04 2.98
N ILE A 501 18.55 -13.62 1.84
CA ILE A 501 19.43 -14.53 1.09
C ILE A 501 20.53 -14.93 2.05
N LEU A 502 20.74 -16.22 2.21
CA LEU A 502 21.69 -16.69 3.21
C LEU A 502 23.10 -16.61 2.64
N THR A 503 24.02 -16.14 3.47
CA THR A 503 25.44 -16.28 3.25
C THR A 503 26.05 -17.07 4.38
N ARG A 504 27.12 -17.77 4.07
CA ARG A 504 28.03 -18.35 5.07
C ARG A 504 29.25 -17.45 5.23
N THR A 505 29.66 -17.20 6.47
CA THR A 505 30.91 -16.48 6.78
C THR A 505 32.12 -17.41 6.67
N GLU A 506 33.33 -16.85 6.68
CA GLU A 506 34.57 -17.64 6.70
C GLU A 506 34.66 -18.56 7.94
N ASP A 507 34.09 -18.13 9.07
CA ASP A 507 34.02 -18.89 10.32
C ASP A 507 32.88 -19.94 10.33
N GLY A 508 32.20 -20.14 9.21
CA GLY A 508 31.14 -21.16 9.06
C GLY A 508 29.78 -20.76 9.64
N GLN A 509 29.62 -19.53 10.14
CA GLN A 509 28.35 -19.01 10.62
C GLN A 509 27.42 -18.68 9.45
N VAL A 510 26.12 -18.90 9.63
CA VAL A 510 25.09 -18.61 8.63
C VAL A 510 24.23 -17.45 9.09
N GLY A 511 24.02 -16.51 8.18
CA GLY A 511 23.12 -15.40 8.40
C GLY A 511 22.87 -14.58 7.14
N THR A 512 22.33 -13.40 7.37
CA THR A 512 22.19 -12.35 6.37
C THR A 512 23.54 -11.79 5.98
N PRO A 513 23.82 -11.57 4.68
CA PRO A 513 24.98 -10.80 4.28
C PRO A 513 24.83 -9.35 4.74
N ASN A 514 25.96 -8.77 5.17
CA ASN A 514 26.06 -7.34 5.30
C ASN A 514 26.25 -6.74 3.89
N LEU A 515 25.18 -6.21 3.32
CA LEU A 515 25.21 -5.57 2.01
C LEU A 515 25.88 -4.19 2.12
N PHE A 516 26.62 -3.78 1.09
CA PHE A 516 27.25 -2.45 1.00
C PHE A 516 26.23 -1.31 1.00
N PHE A 517 24.96 -1.61 0.70
CA PHE A 517 23.84 -0.69 0.89
C PHE A 517 22.65 -1.43 1.50
N ASP A 518 21.85 -0.70 2.27
CA ASP A 518 20.62 -1.20 2.88
C ASP A 518 19.46 -1.13 1.85
N PRO A 519 18.96 -2.29 1.36
CA PRO A 519 17.88 -2.31 0.38
C PRO A 519 16.56 -1.74 0.92
N GLU A 520 16.31 -1.88 2.23
CA GLU A 520 15.11 -1.34 2.85
C GLU A 520 15.17 0.17 2.87
N ARG A 521 16.30 0.77 3.24
CA ARG A 521 16.49 2.24 3.16
C ARG A 521 16.34 2.76 1.75
N TRP A 522 16.81 2.02 0.74
CA TRP A 522 16.66 2.43 -0.65
C TRP A 522 15.22 2.34 -1.13
N SER A 523 14.49 1.33 -0.68
CA SER A 523 13.07 1.19 -0.99
C SER A 523 12.20 2.20 -0.24
N GLN A 524 12.53 2.52 1.01
CA GLN A 524 11.95 3.64 1.76
C GLN A 524 12.26 4.97 1.06
N ALA A 525 13.50 5.15 0.58
CA ALA A 525 13.87 6.31 -0.22
C ALA A 525 13.04 6.37 -1.52
N TYR A 526 12.82 5.24 -2.19
CA TYR A 526 11.92 5.16 -3.33
C TYR A 526 10.48 5.54 -2.95
N GLU A 527 9.94 4.99 -1.88
CA GLU A 527 8.58 5.27 -1.42
C GLU A 527 8.39 6.75 -1.08
N HIS A 528 9.32 7.33 -0.34
CA HIS A 528 9.25 8.72 0.08
C HIS A 528 9.52 9.70 -1.07
N GLN A 529 10.47 9.38 -1.96
CA GLN A 529 10.95 10.32 -2.98
C GLN A 529 10.40 10.09 -4.38
N LYS A 530 9.95 8.88 -4.72
CA LYS A 530 9.56 8.51 -6.09
C LYS A 530 8.09 8.15 -6.21
N GLN A 531 7.50 7.46 -5.22
CA GLN A 531 6.07 7.12 -5.25
C GLN A 531 5.24 8.37 -5.54
N CYS A 532 4.41 8.30 -6.58
CA CYS A 532 3.63 9.43 -7.05
C CYS A 532 2.29 8.90 -7.57
N GLY A 533 1.22 9.39 -6.97
CA GLY A 533 -0.12 9.21 -7.49
C GLY A 533 -0.43 10.20 -8.59
N PHE A 534 -1.35 9.82 -9.47
CA PHE A 534 -1.84 10.68 -10.54
C PHE A 534 -3.35 10.58 -10.68
N VAL A 535 -3.96 11.69 -11.12
CA VAL A 535 -5.31 11.68 -11.70
C VAL A 535 -5.15 11.79 -13.21
N PHE A 536 -5.58 10.75 -13.93
CA PHE A 536 -5.52 10.69 -15.39
C PHE A 536 -6.86 11.06 -16.02
N THR A 537 -6.82 11.74 -17.16
CA THR A 537 -8.02 12.15 -17.91
C THR A 537 -7.73 12.38 -19.40
N PRO A 538 -8.71 12.32 -20.32
CA PRO A 538 -8.51 12.75 -21.70
C PRO A 538 -7.93 14.16 -21.80
N LYS A 539 -7.05 14.40 -22.79
CA LYS A 539 -6.30 15.67 -22.96
C LYS A 539 -7.17 16.92 -22.85
N LYS A 540 -8.38 16.88 -23.40
CA LYS A 540 -9.34 17.99 -23.43
C LYS A 540 -9.85 18.42 -22.06
N PHE A 541 -9.89 17.51 -21.09
CA PHE A 541 -10.39 17.79 -19.74
C PHE A 541 -9.28 18.10 -18.73
N VAL A 542 -8.00 18.14 -19.15
CA VAL A 542 -6.85 18.28 -18.23
C VAL A 542 -6.99 19.48 -17.30
N ASN A 543 -7.33 20.67 -17.80
CA ASN A 543 -7.45 21.86 -16.95
C ASN A 543 -8.64 21.76 -15.99
N LEU A 544 -9.78 21.27 -16.46
CA LEU A 544 -10.98 21.07 -15.67
C LEU A 544 -10.72 20.10 -14.50
N ILE A 545 -10.19 18.92 -14.80
CA ILE A 545 -9.91 17.89 -13.80
C ILE A 545 -8.76 18.30 -12.87
N ALA A 546 -7.79 19.09 -13.36
CA ALA A 546 -6.73 19.64 -12.52
C ALA A 546 -7.27 20.57 -11.43
N VAL A 547 -8.25 21.43 -11.75
CA VAL A 547 -8.92 22.30 -10.75
C VAL A 547 -9.79 21.47 -9.82
N ALA A 548 -10.62 20.58 -10.36
CA ALA A 548 -11.48 19.71 -9.56
C ALA A 548 -10.68 18.86 -8.57
N SER A 549 -9.56 18.28 -9.00
CA SER A 549 -8.69 17.46 -8.14
C SER A 549 -8.09 18.27 -7.00
N ARG A 550 -7.66 19.52 -7.24
CA ARG A 550 -7.13 20.40 -6.19
C ARG A 550 -8.18 20.74 -5.14
N ILE A 551 -9.40 21.07 -5.57
CA ILE A 551 -10.54 21.31 -4.67
C ILE A 551 -10.82 20.05 -3.85
N VAL A 552 -11.01 18.90 -4.50
CA VAL A 552 -11.34 17.65 -3.79
C VAL A 552 -10.27 17.24 -2.80
N PHE A 553 -8.98 17.36 -3.15
CA PHE A 553 -7.89 17.03 -2.23
C PHE A 553 -7.82 17.99 -1.05
N PHE A 554 -8.06 19.28 -1.25
CA PHE A 554 -8.15 20.25 -0.15
C PHE A 554 -9.35 19.96 0.75
N GLU A 555 -10.55 19.83 0.19
CA GLU A 555 -11.78 19.63 0.96
C GLU A 555 -11.83 18.26 1.66
N THR A 556 -11.19 17.24 1.09
CA THR A 556 -11.20 15.89 1.69
C THR A 556 -10.06 15.67 2.68
N TYR A 557 -8.86 16.19 2.40
CA TYR A 557 -7.65 15.89 3.18
C TYR A 557 -6.98 17.11 3.82
N GLY A 558 -7.41 18.32 3.47
CA GLY A 558 -6.76 19.55 3.93
C GLY A 558 -5.36 19.76 3.34
N ILE A 559 -5.04 19.13 2.20
CA ILE A 559 -3.71 19.20 1.60
C ILE A 559 -3.70 19.94 0.27
N VAL A 560 -2.60 20.64 0.02
CA VAL A 560 -2.29 21.30 -1.25
C VAL A 560 -0.98 20.75 -1.78
N MET A 561 -0.92 20.57 -3.11
CA MET A 561 0.30 20.17 -3.80
C MET A 561 1.02 21.39 -4.37
N ASP A 562 2.34 21.40 -4.27
CA ASP A 562 3.22 22.49 -4.69
C ASP A 562 3.39 22.56 -6.22
N VAL A 563 4.21 23.51 -6.69
CA VAL A 563 4.52 23.68 -8.12
C VAL A 563 5.25 22.47 -8.73
N ASN A 564 5.91 21.62 -7.93
CA ASN A 564 6.58 20.43 -8.44
C ASN A 564 5.59 19.33 -8.82
N ALA A 565 4.46 19.22 -8.11
CA ALA A 565 3.33 18.41 -8.59
C ALA A 565 2.84 18.89 -9.96
N ASP A 566 2.74 20.21 -10.14
CA ASP A 566 2.29 20.81 -11.40
C ASP A 566 3.27 20.61 -12.56
N ARG A 567 4.57 20.54 -12.26
CA ARG A 567 5.60 20.12 -13.21
C ARG A 567 5.45 18.63 -13.54
N ALA A 568 5.19 17.79 -12.54
CA ALA A 568 5.00 16.35 -12.74
C ALA A 568 3.77 16.04 -13.61
N SER A 569 2.65 16.75 -13.43
CA SER A 569 1.43 16.64 -14.25
C SER A 569 1.49 17.42 -15.57
N LYS A 570 2.47 18.30 -15.76
CA LYS A 570 2.57 19.25 -16.90
C LYS A 570 1.40 20.25 -16.94
N THR A 571 0.91 20.67 -15.77
CA THR A 571 -0.11 21.72 -15.59
C THR A 571 0.45 23.04 -15.07
N SER A 572 1.75 23.12 -14.79
CA SER A 572 2.42 24.35 -14.34
C SER A 572 2.12 25.53 -15.28
N GLY A 573 1.65 26.65 -14.70
CA GLY A 573 1.27 27.86 -15.42
C GLY A 573 -0.05 27.80 -16.21
N LYS A 574 -0.75 26.65 -16.22
CA LYS A 574 -2.04 26.50 -16.91
C LYS A 574 -3.24 26.77 -16.01
N ILE A 575 -3.09 26.55 -14.71
CA ILE A 575 -4.16 26.71 -13.73
C ILE A 575 -4.13 28.14 -13.19
N LYS A 576 -5.28 28.82 -13.25
CA LYS A 576 -5.40 30.23 -12.88
C LYS A 576 -6.10 30.35 -11.52
N SER A 577 -5.54 31.14 -10.61
CA SER A 577 -6.08 31.31 -9.25
C SER A 577 -7.52 31.87 -9.23
N HIS A 578 -7.91 32.67 -10.23
CA HIS A 578 -9.28 33.22 -10.29
C HIS A 578 -10.36 32.14 -10.47
N TRP A 579 -10.03 30.97 -11.03
CA TRP A 579 -11.01 29.88 -11.16
C TRP A 579 -11.47 29.37 -9.79
N PHE A 580 -10.60 29.36 -8.78
CA PHE A 580 -11.00 28.97 -7.42
C PHE A 580 -11.88 30.04 -6.76
N LEU A 581 -11.59 31.32 -7.00
CA LEU A 581 -12.43 32.43 -6.50
C LEU A 581 -13.83 32.42 -7.13
N GLU A 582 -13.93 32.10 -8.42
CA GLU A 582 -15.22 31.90 -9.09
C GLU A 582 -15.94 30.66 -8.56
N ALA A 583 -15.23 29.54 -8.39
CA ALA A 583 -15.79 28.32 -7.81
C ALA A 583 -16.42 28.57 -6.41
N ALA A 584 -15.74 29.34 -5.54
CA ALA A 584 -16.27 29.69 -4.23
C ALA A 584 -17.52 30.57 -4.30
N LYS A 585 -17.60 31.51 -5.26
CA LYS A 585 -18.82 32.33 -5.46
C LYS A 585 -20.04 31.50 -5.81
N PHE A 586 -19.85 30.38 -6.51
CA PHE A 586 -20.91 29.44 -6.87
C PHE A 586 -21.11 28.32 -5.83
N GLY A 587 -20.40 28.37 -4.69
CA GLY A 587 -20.49 27.36 -3.63
C GLY A 587 -19.90 26.00 -4.01
N ILE A 588 -19.04 25.93 -5.03
CA ILE A 588 -18.40 24.69 -5.50
C ILE A 588 -17.24 24.28 -4.57
N CYS A 589 -16.57 25.26 -3.95
CA CYS A 589 -15.56 25.04 -2.91
C CYS A 589 -15.73 26.05 -1.78
N THR A 590 -15.08 25.78 -0.64
CA THR A 590 -15.05 26.71 0.50
C THR A 590 -14.28 27.99 0.16
N THR A 591 -14.54 29.06 0.91
CA THR A 591 -13.77 30.31 0.86
C THR A 591 -12.30 30.04 1.20
N ASP A 592 -12.06 29.20 2.21
CA ASP A 592 -10.73 28.82 2.68
C ASP A 592 -9.94 28.11 1.57
N CYS A 593 -10.58 27.22 0.81
CA CYS A 593 -9.99 26.59 -0.37
C CYS A 593 -9.56 27.66 -1.40
N ALA A 594 -10.46 28.58 -1.74
CA ALA A 594 -10.18 29.60 -2.74
C ALA A 594 -9.09 30.60 -2.32
N GLU A 595 -9.06 30.99 -1.05
CA GLU A 595 -8.02 31.86 -0.49
C GLU A 595 -6.66 31.15 -0.45
N THR A 596 -6.62 29.87 -0.08
CA THR A 596 -5.38 29.07 -0.08
C THR A 596 -4.72 29.05 -1.47
N PHE A 597 -5.50 28.86 -2.53
CA PHE A 597 -5.00 28.85 -3.91
C PHE A 597 -4.78 30.26 -4.52
N LYS A 598 -5.21 31.32 -3.82
CA LYS A 598 -4.98 32.73 -4.20
C LYS A 598 -3.69 33.28 -3.60
N GLU A 599 -3.47 33.04 -2.31
CA GLU A 599 -2.44 33.71 -1.51
C GLU A 599 -1.25 32.82 -1.15
N GLU A 600 -1.24 31.56 -1.60
CA GLU A 600 -0.26 30.54 -1.19
C GLU A 600 -0.14 30.46 0.35
N ILE A 601 -1.28 30.56 1.04
CA ILE A 601 -1.33 30.54 2.50
C ILE A 601 -0.70 29.24 2.99
N PRO A 602 0.31 29.28 3.88
CA PRO A 602 0.96 28.08 4.39
C PRO A 602 -0.08 27.16 5.06
N LEU A 603 0.04 25.87 4.77
CA LEU A 603 -0.91 24.83 5.20
C LEU A 603 -1.06 24.73 6.73
N LEU A 604 -0.03 25.14 7.46
CA LEU A 604 -0.01 25.22 8.91
C LEU A 604 0.31 26.67 9.33
N ILE A 605 -0.50 27.18 10.24
CA ILE A 605 -0.44 28.54 10.76
C ILE A 605 -0.16 28.46 12.26
N GLN A 606 0.87 29.17 12.72
CA GLN A 606 1.13 29.33 14.16
C GLN A 606 0.13 30.31 14.77
N ILE A 607 -0.23 30.08 16.04
CA ILE A 607 -1.00 31.04 16.84
C ILE A 607 -0.08 32.21 17.18
N ARG A 608 -0.38 33.38 16.63
CA ARG A 608 0.35 34.64 16.86
C ARG A 608 -0.32 35.43 17.97
N SER A 609 0.43 36.36 18.56
CA SER A 609 -0.12 37.32 19.54
C SER A 609 -1.37 38.05 19.00
N SER A 610 -1.37 38.42 17.71
CA SER A 610 -2.49 39.07 17.04
C SER A 610 -3.77 38.22 16.99
N ASP A 611 -3.62 36.90 16.91
CA ASP A 611 -4.76 35.97 16.83
C ASP A 611 -5.47 35.89 18.20
N LEU A 612 -4.73 36.13 19.29
CA LEU A 612 -5.24 36.11 20.66
C LEU A 612 -5.73 37.50 21.11
N ASP A 613 -5.22 38.57 20.50
CA ASP A 613 -5.59 39.94 20.84
C ASP A 613 -7.10 40.19 20.66
N ASP A 614 -7.71 39.69 19.60
CA ASP A 614 -9.14 39.94 19.35
C ASP A 614 -10.07 39.07 20.20
N ILE A 615 -9.55 37.96 20.74
CA ILE A 615 -10.35 36.92 21.37
C ILE A 615 -10.28 37.00 22.92
N LEU A 616 -9.17 37.45 23.49
CA LEU A 616 -9.05 37.61 24.94
C LEU A 616 -9.77 38.87 25.47
N PRO A 617 -10.41 38.80 26.67
CA PRO A 617 -11.10 39.93 27.26
C PRO A 617 -10.22 41.19 27.34
N LYS A 618 -10.76 42.34 26.93
CA LYS A 618 -10.03 43.63 26.95
C LYS A 618 -9.44 43.93 28.33
N THR A 619 -10.17 43.59 29.40
CA THR A 619 -9.74 43.76 30.80
C THR A 619 -8.43 43.03 31.12
N TRP A 620 -8.24 41.83 30.56
CA TRP A 620 -7.03 41.03 30.78
C TRP A 620 -5.86 41.62 30.01
N ARG A 621 -6.06 42.03 28.76
CA ARG A 621 -5.03 42.66 27.92
C ARG A 621 -4.56 44.00 28.49
N SER A 622 -5.48 44.81 29.03
CA SER A 622 -5.11 46.07 29.69
C SER A 622 -4.45 45.89 31.04
N GLY A 623 -4.79 44.81 31.78
CA GLY A 623 -4.15 44.48 33.06
C GLY A 623 -2.81 43.77 32.91
N PHE A 624 -2.61 43.04 31.81
CA PHE A 624 -1.43 42.21 31.52
C PHE A 624 -1.06 42.31 30.03
N PRO A 625 -0.34 43.37 29.61
CA PRO A 625 -0.04 43.62 28.20
C PRO A 625 0.78 42.52 27.49
N GLU A 626 1.53 41.72 28.25
CA GLU A 626 2.42 40.68 27.71
C GLU A 626 1.72 39.31 27.54
N LEU A 627 0.47 39.17 27.98
CA LEU A 627 -0.23 37.87 28.03
C LEU A 627 -0.37 37.20 26.66
N THR A 628 -0.68 37.95 25.61
CA THR A 628 -0.85 37.40 24.25
C THR A 628 0.49 36.97 23.64
N ALA A 629 1.58 37.65 24.00
CA ALA A 629 2.93 37.25 23.61
C ALA A 629 3.37 35.98 24.35
N GLU A 630 3.21 35.91 25.69
CA GLU A 630 3.53 34.72 26.49
C GLU A 630 2.77 33.48 25.96
N LEU A 631 1.45 33.59 25.74
CA LEU A 631 0.66 32.47 25.23
C LEU A 631 1.07 32.04 23.81
N SER A 632 1.39 33.01 22.94
CA SER A 632 1.86 32.72 21.58
C SER A 632 3.21 31.99 21.60
N GLU A 633 4.14 32.42 22.45
CA GLU A 633 5.44 31.75 22.62
C GLU A 633 5.27 30.32 23.12
N MET A 634 4.42 30.09 24.12
CA MET A 634 4.14 28.74 24.63
C MET A 634 3.50 27.84 23.56
N PHE A 635 2.67 28.38 22.66
CA PHE A 635 2.15 27.62 21.51
C PHE A 635 3.22 27.29 20.49
N GLN A 636 4.15 28.22 20.24
CA GLN A 636 5.26 27.99 19.32
C GLN A 636 6.24 26.96 19.87
N GLU A 637 6.47 26.94 21.19
CA GLU A 637 7.29 25.93 21.85
C GLU A 637 6.60 24.56 21.85
N ALA A 638 5.32 24.49 22.22
CA ALA A 638 4.60 23.22 22.30
C ALA A 638 4.21 22.65 20.93
N MET A 639 3.97 23.51 19.93
CA MET A 639 3.53 23.16 18.57
C MET A 639 4.24 24.02 17.51
N PRO A 640 5.55 23.82 17.30
CA PRO A 640 6.34 24.65 16.39
C PRO A 640 5.87 24.58 14.94
N ALA A 641 5.24 23.47 14.53
CA ALA A 641 4.70 23.30 13.18
C ALA A 641 3.44 24.13 12.89
N GLY A 642 2.72 24.59 13.92
CA GLY A 642 1.43 25.28 13.78
C GLY A 642 0.26 24.33 13.50
N PHE A 643 -0.91 24.91 13.17
CA PHE A 643 -2.17 24.20 12.98
C PHE A 643 -2.75 24.44 11.59
N ALA A 644 -3.50 23.47 11.06
CA ALA A 644 -4.31 23.70 9.86
C ALA A 644 -5.28 24.88 10.11
N PRO A 645 -5.62 25.72 9.11
CA PRO A 645 -6.39 26.95 9.31
C PRO A 645 -7.69 26.79 10.12
N ARG A 646 -8.46 25.72 9.84
CA ARG A 646 -9.68 25.39 10.59
C ARG A 646 -9.40 25.06 12.07
N VAL A 647 -8.31 24.33 12.34
CA VAL A 647 -7.90 23.93 13.70
C VAL A 647 -7.30 25.12 14.44
N HIS A 648 -6.51 25.94 13.75
CA HIS A 648 -5.98 27.21 14.27
C HIS A 648 -7.13 28.08 14.79
N LYS A 649 -8.14 28.34 13.94
CA LYS A 649 -9.32 29.14 14.31
C LYS A 649 -10.07 28.53 15.50
N LEU A 650 -10.31 27.22 15.49
CA LEU A 650 -11.01 26.52 16.57
C LEU A 650 -10.26 26.61 17.90
N ILE A 651 -8.94 26.37 17.92
CA ILE A 651 -8.12 26.48 19.13
C ILE A 651 -8.15 27.92 19.65
N SER A 652 -8.00 28.91 18.76
CA SER A 652 -8.08 30.33 19.10
C SER A 652 -9.43 30.69 19.74
N GLU A 653 -10.54 30.25 19.16
CA GLU A 653 -11.89 30.47 19.70
C GLU A 653 -12.08 29.81 21.07
N ILE A 654 -11.59 28.58 21.25
CA ILE A 654 -11.71 27.84 22.51
C ILE A 654 -10.88 28.49 23.62
N ILE A 655 -9.68 28.99 23.33
CA ILE A 655 -8.91 29.79 24.30
C ILE A 655 -9.73 31.00 24.75
N GLY A 656 -10.42 31.66 23.81
CA GLY A 656 -11.35 32.74 24.12
C GLY A 656 -12.47 32.33 25.05
N HIS A 657 -13.15 31.23 24.73
CA HIS A 657 -14.23 30.70 25.55
C HIS A 657 -13.74 30.30 26.96
N MET A 658 -12.56 29.71 27.08
CA MET A 658 -11.95 29.38 28.38
C MET A 658 -11.52 30.62 29.17
N ALA A 659 -11.00 31.64 28.50
CA ALA A 659 -10.67 32.92 29.14
C ALA A 659 -11.94 33.63 29.65
N LEU A 660 -13.01 33.59 28.86
CA LEU A 660 -14.31 34.15 29.25
C LEU A 660 -14.97 33.37 30.38
N LEU A 661 -14.83 32.04 30.39
CA LEU A 661 -15.23 31.18 31.51
C LEU A 661 -14.53 31.63 32.80
N LEU A 662 -13.20 31.75 32.77
CA LEU A 662 -12.43 32.23 33.93
C LEU A 662 -12.84 33.63 34.39
N ASP A 663 -13.04 34.55 33.44
CA ASP A 663 -13.49 35.92 33.72
C ASP A 663 -14.90 35.95 34.33
N THR A 664 -15.79 35.09 33.87
CA THR A 664 -17.16 34.95 34.40
C THR A 664 -17.15 34.36 35.81
N ILE A 665 -16.34 33.33 36.05
CA ILE A 665 -16.19 32.73 37.38
C ILE A 665 -15.62 33.74 38.38
N GLU A 666 -14.61 34.51 37.97
CA GLU A 666 -13.99 35.53 38.82
C GLU A 666 -14.98 36.67 39.18
N LYS A 667 -15.85 37.06 38.23
CA LYS A 667 -16.84 38.14 38.43
C LYS A 667 -18.11 37.67 39.12
N GLY A 668 -18.54 36.44 38.87
CA GLY A 668 -19.80 35.86 39.34
C GLY A 668 -19.73 35.38 40.79
N GLY A 669 -18.55 34.96 41.28
CA GLY A 669 -18.37 34.52 42.67
C GLY A 669 -19.04 33.20 43.04
N ASP A 670 -19.72 32.53 42.10
CA ASP A 670 -20.64 31.42 42.40
C ASP A 670 -19.98 30.03 42.49
N PHE A 671 -18.72 29.85 42.07
CA PHE A 671 -17.99 28.58 42.26
C PHE A 671 -17.41 28.38 43.68
N VAL A 672 -17.52 29.40 44.53
CA VAL A 672 -16.60 29.62 45.66
C VAL A 672 -17.19 29.24 47.03
N ASN A 673 -18.39 28.66 47.10
CA ASN A 673 -19.07 28.43 48.38
C ASN A 673 -19.51 26.98 48.64
N ILE A 674 -18.72 26.01 48.18
CA ILE A 674 -19.00 24.57 48.35
C ILE A 674 -17.81 23.90 49.05
N SER A 675 -18.07 23.05 50.05
CA SER A 675 -17.05 22.32 50.82
C SER A 675 -16.45 21.11 50.07
N SER A 676 -17.16 20.59 49.06
CA SER A 676 -16.72 19.53 48.14
C SER A 676 -17.29 19.78 46.75
N LEU A 677 -16.48 19.75 45.69
CA LEU A 677 -16.92 19.88 44.31
C LEU A 677 -16.88 18.52 43.60
N PRO A 678 -18.01 17.80 43.42
CA PRO A 678 -18.08 16.63 42.55
C PRO A 678 -17.67 16.98 41.12
N GLU A 679 -16.87 16.13 40.47
CA GLU A 679 -16.41 16.28 39.08
C GLU A 679 -17.58 16.50 38.10
N ARG A 680 -18.70 15.80 38.31
CA ARG A 680 -19.93 15.94 37.52
C ARG A 680 -20.60 17.32 37.67
N LEU A 681 -20.53 17.93 38.85
CA LEU A 681 -21.08 19.30 39.03
C LEU A 681 -20.20 20.31 38.30
N PHE A 682 -18.87 20.18 38.43
CA PHE A 682 -17.91 21.02 37.71
C PHE A 682 -18.12 20.95 36.20
N GLN A 683 -18.22 19.73 35.66
CA GLN A 683 -18.47 19.49 34.24
C GLN A 683 -19.80 20.12 33.76
N ASN A 684 -20.88 19.97 34.52
CA ASN A 684 -22.19 20.56 34.17
C ASN A 684 -22.10 22.08 34.05
N GLU A 685 -21.36 22.72 34.96
CA GLU A 685 -21.21 24.17 35.02
C GLU A 685 -20.35 24.69 33.87
N VAL A 686 -19.21 24.04 33.61
CA VAL A 686 -18.36 24.32 32.42
C VAL A 686 -19.20 24.19 31.14
N ARG A 687 -19.96 23.11 30.98
CA ARG A 687 -20.84 22.91 29.82
C ARG A 687 -21.86 24.03 29.68
N ASN A 688 -22.57 24.36 30.75
CA ASN A 688 -23.64 25.35 30.72
C ASN A 688 -23.10 26.74 30.38
N LEU A 689 -21.94 27.11 30.93
CA LEU A 689 -21.28 28.38 30.65
C LEU A 689 -20.78 28.44 29.19
N LEU A 690 -20.17 27.37 28.68
CA LEU A 690 -19.75 27.31 27.27
C LEU A 690 -20.96 27.40 26.32
N ARG A 691 -22.05 26.69 26.58
CA ARG A 691 -23.30 26.79 25.78
C ARG A 691 -23.92 28.19 25.83
N ALA A 692 -23.87 28.86 26.98
CA ALA A 692 -24.35 30.24 27.12
C ALA A 692 -23.55 31.23 26.25
N GLN A 693 -22.31 30.88 25.89
CA GLN A 693 -21.45 31.64 24.98
C GLN A 693 -21.57 31.20 23.51
N GLY A 694 -22.54 30.34 23.19
CA GLY A 694 -22.81 29.89 21.83
C GLY A 694 -21.95 28.70 21.36
N CYS A 695 -21.16 28.08 22.24
CA CYS A 695 -20.39 26.88 21.88
C CYS A 695 -21.30 25.66 21.75
N ASN A 696 -21.13 24.89 20.68
CA ASN A 696 -21.81 23.60 20.53
C ASN A 696 -21.08 22.52 21.34
N VAL A 697 -21.57 22.24 22.54
CA VAL A 697 -20.96 21.28 23.48
C VAL A 697 -21.84 20.04 23.65
N GLN A 698 -21.26 18.85 23.44
CA GLN A 698 -21.87 17.52 23.65
C GLN A 698 -21.22 16.80 24.85
N GLU A 699 -21.94 15.88 25.49
CA GLU A 699 -21.37 15.02 26.55
C GLU A 699 -20.72 13.77 25.96
N GLY A 700 -19.62 13.31 26.56
CA GLY A 700 -18.96 12.08 26.13
C GLY A 700 -19.90 10.87 26.05
N THR A 701 -20.82 10.72 27.00
CA THR A 701 -21.80 9.63 27.05
C THR A 701 -22.69 9.52 25.79
N GLU A 702 -22.94 10.65 25.10
CA GLU A 702 -23.74 10.71 23.88
C GLU A 702 -23.04 10.04 22.67
N LEU A 703 -21.73 9.81 22.77
CA LEU A 703 -20.85 9.31 21.72
C LEU A 703 -20.06 8.04 22.12
N GLY A 704 -20.46 7.37 23.20
CA GLY A 704 -19.75 6.19 23.75
C GLY A 704 -18.53 6.54 24.62
N GLY A 705 -18.44 7.80 25.03
CA GLY A 705 -17.42 8.47 25.84
C GLY A 705 -17.43 8.20 27.35
N GLY A 706 -16.45 8.77 28.06
CA GLY A 706 -16.46 8.83 29.52
C GLY A 706 -17.51 9.82 30.03
N GLU A 707 -18.05 9.59 31.24
CA GLU A 707 -19.09 10.47 31.79
C GLU A 707 -18.61 11.90 32.02
N THR A 708 -17.29 12.15 32.14
CA THR A 708 -16.70 13.45 32.48
C THR A 708 -16.09 14.26 31.33
N ASP A 709 -16.26 13.77 30.11
CA ASP A 709 -15.74 14.39 28.88
C ASP A 709 -16.76 15.36 28.26
N LEU A 710 -16.30 16.52 27.78
CA LEU A 710 -17.09 17.45 26.97
C LEU A 710 -16.49 17.56 25.57
N ILE A 711 -17.31 17.52 24.53
CA ILE A 711 -16.87 17.61 23.14
C ILE A 711 -17.39 18.92 22.53
N ILE A 712 -16.46 19.75 22.03
CA ILE A 712 -16.79 21.02 21.36
C ILE A 712 -16.66 20.86 19.84
N ASP A 713 -17.71 21.24 19.12
CA ASP A 713 -17.78 21.24 17.65
C ASP A 713 -17.30 19.95 16.99
N GLU A 714 -17.67 18.81 17.59
CA GLU A 714 -17.32 17.43 17.16
C GLU A 714 -15.82 17.13 17.10
N LEU A 715 -14.96 18.00 17.62
CA LEU A 715 -13.51 17.89 17.42
C LEU A 715 -12.78 17.82 18.75
N LEU A 716 -13.00 18.76 19.68
CA LEU A 716 -12.15 18.92 20.86
C LEU A 716 -12.75 18.32 22.14
N VAL A 717 -12.01 17.41 22.77
CA VAL A 717 -12.32 16.89 24.10
C VAL A 717 -11.75 17.81 25.19
N ILE A 718 -12.61 18.30 26.07
CA ILE A 718 -12.25 18.90 27.35
C ILE A 718 -12.45 17.85 28.43
N GLU A 719 -11.35 17.45 29.07
CA GLU A 719 -11.40 16.58 30.25
C GLU A 719 -11.42 17.47 31.50
N ASN A 720 -12.42 17.25 32.35
CA ASN A 720 -12.56 17.99 33.59
C ASN A 720 -11.98 17.17 34.74
N LYS A 721 -11.18 17.81 35.60
CA LYS A 721 -10.61 17.18 36.79
C LYS A 721 -10.85 18.05 38.02
N VAL A 722 -11.16 17.41 39.15
CA VAL A 722 -11.21 18.09 40.44
C VAL A 722 -10.03 17.64 41.29
N LEU A 723 -9.22 18.61 41.68
CA LEU A 723 -8.09 18.48 42.59
C LEU A 723 -8.53 18.85 44.02
N GLY A 724 -7.91 18.17 44.98
CA GLY A 724 -8.02 18.50 46.40
C GLY A 724 -7.25 19.78 46.75
N GLU A 725 -6.92 19.92 48.04
CA GLU A 725 -6.09 21.01 48.55
C GLU A 725 -4.68 20.94 47.91
N THR A 726 -4.24 22.03 47.28
CA THR A 726 -2.89 22.16 46.69
C THR A 726 -2.36 23.60 46.75
N ASP A 727 -1.03 23.73 46.92
CA ASP A 727 -0.29 24.99 46.79
C ASP A 727 0.12 25.32 45.34
N ASN A 728 0.16 24.32 44.43
CA ASN A 728 0.45 24.52 43.00
C ASN A 728 -0.46 23.64 42.12
N PRO A 729 -1.45 24.23 41.43
CA PRO A 729 -2.38 23.45 40.61
C PRO A 729 -1.78 22.90 39.31
N PHE A 730 -0.53 23.26 38.97
CA PHE A 730 0.17 22.74 37.80
C PHE A 730 1.17 21.60 38.12
N ASP A 731 1.50 21.35 39.39
CA ASP A 731 2.52 20.38 39.85
C ASP A 731 1.88 19.06 40.27
N VAL A 732 1.41 18.29 39.29
CA VAL A 732 0.65 17.05 39.53
C VAL A 732 1.44 15.84 39.04
N GLY A 733 1.53 14.78 39.85
CA GLY A 733 2.20 13.52 39.48
C GLY A 733 1.42 12.66 38.46
N GLU A 734 2.06 11.59 37.98
CA GLU A 734 1.67 10.69 36.86
C GLU A 734 0.17 10.26 36.78
N LYS A 735 -0.61 10.39 37.86
CA LYS A 735 -2.05 10.04 37.91
C LYS A 735 -2.98 10.97 37.15
N PHE A 736 -2.54 12.20 36.85
CA PHE A 736 -3.35 13.21 36.15
C PHE A 736 -2.74 13.64 34.82
N ASP A 737 -1.68 12.95 34.38
CA ASP A 737 -1.30 12.94 32.98
C ASP A 737 -2.45 12.26 32.22
N TRP A 738 -2.85 12.89 31.12
CA TRP A 738 -3.97 12.46 30.28
C TRP A 738 -3.93 10.94 30.06
N GLN A 739 -4.92 10.22 30.59
CA GLN A 739 -5.08 8.80 30.28
C GLN A 739 -5.73 8.72 28.91
N ALA A 740 -4.93 8.50 27.87
CA ALA A 740 -5.39 8.35 26.50
C ALA A 740 -6.49 7.27 26.38
N ARG A 741 -7.76 7.65 26.50
CA ARG A 741 -8.90 6.84 26.06
C ARG A 741 -9.20 7.27 24.63
N ARG A 742 -8.90 6.38 23.68
CA ARG A 742 -9.09 6.61 22.24
C ARG A 742 -10.56 6.77 21.91
N TYR A 743 -11.08 7.99 21.99
CA TYR A 743 -12.28 8.39 21.25
C TYR A 743 -11.80 8.88 19.88
N SER A 744 -12.19 8.14 18.84
CA SER A 744 -11.67 8.23 17.49
C SER A 744 -12.10 9.52 16.77
N ILE A 745 -11.31 10.60 16.85
CA ILE A 745 -11.43 11.77 15.96
C ILE A 745 -10.02 12.28 15.57
N SER A 746 -9.60 11.93 14.35
CA SER A 746 -8.21 11.93 13.84
C SER A 746 -7.51 13.28 13.62
N VAL A 747 -8.00 14.40 14.14
CA VAL A 747 -7.31 15.71 13.99
C VAL A 747 -6.66 16.19 15.30
N LEU A 748 -6.98 15.57 16.44
CA LEU A 748 -6.69 16.10 17.78
C LEU A 748 -5.87 15.19 18.70
N ASN A 749 -5.13 14.22 18.14
CA ASN A 749 -4.13 13.49 18.92
C ASN A 749 -2.94 14.36 19.37
N LYS A 750 -2.92 15.66 19.04
CA LYS A 750 -1.82 16.60 19.32
C LYS A 750 -2.19 17.79 20.20
N VAL A 751 -3.47 18.05 20.50
CA VAL A 751 -3.85 19.12 21.46
C VAL A 751 -4.94 18.61 22.38
N ALA A 752 -4.65 18.55 23.67
CA ALA A 752 -5.63 18.22 24.71
C ALA A 752 -5.92 19.46 25.55
N ILE A 753 -7.19 19.65 25.94
CA ILE A 753 -7.55 20.70 26.89
C ILE A 753 -8.00 20.04 28.19
N VAL A 754 -7.34 20.42 29.28
CA VAL A 754 -7.67 19.93 30.63
C VAL A 754 -8.14 21.11 31.44
N CYS A 755 -9.40 21.07 31.88
CA CYS A 755 -9.92 22.02 32.85
C CYS A 755 -9.78 21.40 34.25
N ALA A 756 -8.93 21.98 35.09
CA ALA A 756 -8.64 21.47 36.41
C ALA A 756 -9.18 22.43 37.49
N ALA A 757 -10.25 22.02 38.15
CA ALA A 757 -10.71 22.70 39.36
C ALA A 757 -9.78 22.36 40.52
N TYR A 758 -9.28 23.34 41.27
CA TYR A 758 -8.40 23.09 42.41
C TYR A 758 -8.85 23.85 43.65
N ARG A 759 -8.63 23.26 44.83
CA ARG A 759 -8.90 23.93 46.11
C ARG A 759 -7.60 24.56 46.62
N PRO A 760 -7.51 25.90 46.73
CA PRO A 760 -6.31 26.53 47.27
C PRO A 760 -6.10 26.13 48.74
N GLU A 761 -4.89 25.69 49.10
CA GLU A 761 -4.53 25.46 50.51
C GLU A 761 -4.51 26.76 51.33
N LYS A 762 -4.08 27.86 50.68
CA LYS A 762 -3.93 29.20 51.26
C LYS A 762 -4.39 30.25 50.25
N GLU A 763 -4.74 31.44 50.72
CA GLU A 763 -5.17 32.55 49.86
C GLU A 763 -4.10 32.94 48.82
N SER A 764 -2.81 32.87 49.20
CA SER A 764 -1.68 33.10 48.30
C SER A 764 -1.56 32.07 47.17
N SER A 765 -2.24 30.93 47.28
CA SER A 765 -2.23 29.84 46.29
C SER A 765 -3.32 30.05 45.21
N ILE A 766 -4.09 31.15 45.29
CA ILE A 766 -5.00 31.59 44.23
C ILE A 766 -4.18 32.26 43.12
N LEU A 767 -4.12 31.61 41.96
CA LEU A 767 -3.36 32.13 40.83
C LEU A 767 -4.07 33.34 40.20
N PRO A 768 -3.32 34.39 39.81
CA PRO A 768 -3.89 35.50 39.05
C PRO A 768 -4.33 35.01 37.68
N LEU A 769 -5.33 35.66 37.08
CA LEU A 769 -5.96 35.23 35.81
C LEU A 769 -4.96 34.97 34.68
N ASN A 770 -3.93 35.81 34.55
CA ASN A 770 -2.87 35.68 33.55
C ASN A 770 -1.94 34.48 33.76
N LYS A 771 -1.98 33.82 34.93
CA LYS A 771 -1.21 32.61 35.23
C LYS A 771 -2.10 31.37 35.40
N ARG A 772 -3.37 31.42 34.97
CA ARG A 772 -4.29 30.27 34.99
C ARG A 772 -4.27 29.42 33.71
N PHE A 773 -3.46 29.79 32.72
CA PHE A 773 -3.18 28.99 31.53
C PHE A 773 -1.76 28.39 31.61
N SER A 774 -1.64 27.12 31.23
CA SER A 774 -0.36 26.49 30.93
C SER A 774 -0.48 25.71 29.64
N ILE A 775 0.51 25.81 28.77
CA ILE A 775 0.62 25.04 27.53
C ILE A 775 1.97 24.34 27.60
N ARG A 776 1.96 23.01 27.54
CA ARG A 776 3.19 22.20 27.60
C ARG A 776 3.10 21.05 26.63
N GLN A 777 4.24 20.64 26.09
CA GLN A 777 4.36 19.40 25.34
C GLN A 777 4.43 18.20 26.30
N VAL A 778 3.70 17.13 26.01
CA VAL A 778 3.65 15.89 26.80
C VAL A 778 3.77 14.69 25.83
N GLY A 779 4.60 13.69 26.16
CA GLY A 779 4.78 12.45 25.38
C GLY A 779 6.24 12.11 25.02
N SER A 780 6.47 10.90 24.49
CA SER A 780 7.73 10.51 23.82
C SER A 780 7.62 10.73 22.30
N ALA A 781 8.76 10.71 21.58
CA ALA A 781 8.89 11.12 20.16
C ALA A 781 7.85 10.53 19.17
N GLU A 782 7.17 9.43 19.49
CA GLU A 782 6.14 8.81 18.63
C GLU A 782 4.70 9.29 18.94
N ASN A 783 4.45 9.98 20.06
CA ASN A 783 3.12 10.42 20.53
C ASN A 783 3.17 11.84 21.15
N GLU A 784 3.76 12.80 20.47
CA GLU A 784 3.84 14.19 20.98
C GLU A 784 2.50 14.93 20.86
N PHE A 785 2.03 15.52 21.96
CA PHE A 785 0.87 16.41 22.00
C PHE A 785 1.06 17.59 22.97
N ALA A 786 0.48 18.73 22.64
CA ALA A 786 0.37 19.89 23.50
C ALA A 786 -0.84 19.77 24.44
N VAL A 787 -0.64 20.02 25.73
CA VAL A 787 -1.72 20.08 26.71
C VAL A 787 -1.93 21.53 27.10
N ILE A 788 -3.12 22.06 26.79
CA ILE A 788 -3.60 23.34 27.30
C ILE A 788 -4.31 23.07 28.62
N ARG A 789 -3.68 23.38 29.73
CA ARG A 789 -4.27 23.26 31.06
C ARG A 789 -4.83 24.61 31.51
N VAL A 790 -6.10 24.61 31.87
CA VAL A 790 -6.81 25.75 32.44
C VAL A 790 -7.19 25.41 33.88
N VAL A 791 -6.80 26.25 34.83
CA VAL A 791 -7.04 25.97 36.26
C VAL A 791 -8.10 26.91 36.85
N VAL A 792 -9.03 26.34 37.61
CA VAL A 792 -10.18 27.05 38.19
C VAL A 792 -10.17 26.86 39.72
N PRO A 793 -10.01 27.92 40.54
CA PRO A 793 -10.06 27.76 41.99
C PRO A 793 -11.50 27.51 42.51
N TRP A 794 -11.67 26.70 43.56
CA TRP A 794 -12.95 26.47 44.26
C TRP A 794 -12.78 26.40 45.80
N GLY A 795 -13.85 26.64 46.57
CA GLY A 795 -13.87 26.50 48.03
C GLY A 795 -13.89 27.82 48.84
N TYR A 796 -14.11 27.73 50.15
CA TYR A 796 -14.35 28.89 51.03
C TYR A 796 -13.22 29.92 51.01
N SER A 797 -13.62 31.19 50.86
CA SER A 797 -12.78 32.41 50.88
C SER A 797 -11.79 32.57 49.72
N VAL A 798 -12.29 32.93 48.53
CA VAL A 798 -11.57 33.86 47.65
C VAL A 798 -11.97 35.28 48.07
N PRO A 799 -11.09 36.09 48.67
CA PRO A 799 -11.47 37.44 49.10
C PRO A 799 -11.73 38.34 47.90
N SER A 800 -12.66 39.29 48.04
CA SER A 800 -13.11 40.20 46.96
C SER A 800 -12.08 41.21 46.44
N LYS A 801 -10.78 40.92 46.60
CA LYS A 801 -9.64 41.78 46.21
C LYS A 801 -8.92 41.37 44.92
N ALA A 802 -9.61 40.70 44.00
CA ALA A 802 -9.17 40.62 42.60
C ALA A 802 -9.83 41.70 41.70
N LYS A 803 -10.15 42.87 42.26
CA LYS A 803 -10.39 44.08 41.45
C LYS A 803 -9.04 44.77 41.21
N PRO A 804 -8.73 45.18 39.97
CA PRO A 804 -7.51 45.94 39.70
C PRO A 804 -7.52 47.22 40.56
N PRO A 805 -6.35 47.73 40.98
CA PRO A 805 -6.28 48.97 41.73
C PRO A 805 -6.90 50.11 40.90
N LYS A 806 -7.61 51.03 41.57
CA LYS A 806 -8.12 52.25 40.97
C LYS A 806 -7.01 53.12 40.40
#